data_AF-A0A256IZJ3-F1
#
_entry.id   AF-A0A256IZJ3-F1
#
_cell.length_a   1.000
_cell.length_b   1.000
_cell.length_c   1.000
_cell.angle_alpha   90.00
_cell.angle_beta   90.00
_cell.angle_gamma   90.00
#
_symmetry.space_group_name_H-M   'P 1'
#
loop_
_entity.id
_entity.type
_entity.pdbx_description
1 polymer ?
#
loop_
_entity_poly.entity_id
_entity_poly.type
_entity_poly.pdbx_seq_one_letter_code
_entity_poly.pdbx_strand_id
1 'polypeptide(L)'
;MAKAAQSVLSEFEDQGHQHDEEIEVDISYRIINQVSSQLYTNPRRAIEELVCNSYDADAEVCYVETPGSPDESLFVLDDGRSMDFDGLDWLWTVAESPKVQNGDEKEKSNRKQIGKFGVGKLAAYALGKQLTHIAHKDGTTRVISVDEGTLSDNSEDRNKPPSFPVNYMSEEEASSVLEPYFEDLPNPYEEGWDDWTLAIVGDLHEDSSGQALKPEYLDQMIRTSLPISSGFIVYRDGKEIEPRKPSKDVRYKTSVTSDEFSDWLEGDLRSFWADRLDIEPEEVSPSKYECSTSEVEHYADTSKTVEALEVPDLGPVTGEATIYDGTLTTGKREERGFQDHGFKITVRGKHLNRHDPLFGVSQRSHKYWSRFFADVEIPGLDDAILVQRNDVNENRIETLLSRRLLKTLFNYCRSQTESKETSESYQPKGFGERLNLYSPFEAAEAVEGLTGEYPGDDIDEIEIKSTSRNEDDRAVLYEDGTVYINEEHPYFKALSEERGYSNFKEGIAEGIAGHLLVKGYLDKHGIEHPLLEASDEIYDDVLRSAASYFRDETAYLQRRLEETSYEGDDPFERAIVTTFRTMKLASRHYGESGNPDGVLRFPMGDEEARISIEAKGKKEGKKVNHRVANISSITRHRDDNDCDHAVLIAREFTLDGQGGFGDSSLLQEVEREDNLTLLRLDAIKKMLELNKERRMGYSMVYEIITSGKHPEEMIPFITEKWEKQPEPDLMRKILDEGWQLQNESSMRPNAGMLVQNNRIQRIDGVQKRDDIAEIIRVIGHLTGGKVKVYDNGYEFKLDVPPEAILEEMAEQEGEDTFDADITDFN
;
A
#
# COMPACT_ATOMS: atom_id res chain seq x y z
N MET A 1 17.01 35.37 47.52
CA MET A 1 17.79 34.17 47.87
C MET A 1 16.78 33.04 47.80
N ALA A 2 16.85 32.18 46.78
CA ALA A 2 15.92 31.07 46.68
C ALA A 2 16.07 30.18 47.91
N LYS A 3 14.97 29.92 48.63
CA LYS A 3 14.97 29.10 49.84
C LYS A 3 14.80 27.63 49.44
N ALA A 4 15.63 26.77 50.03
CA ALA A 4 15.65 25.34 49.77
C ALA A 4 14.53 24.60 50.52
N ALA A 5 14.04 23.48 49.97
CA ALA A 5 13.02 22.63 50.60
C ALA A 5 13.31 22.23 52.07
N GLN A 6 14.58 22.06 52.46
CA GLN A 6 14.99 21.83 53.85
C GLN A 6 14.58 22.95 54.82
N SER A 7 14.42 24.20 54.36
CA SER A 7 14.01 25.30 55.25
C SER A 7 12.53 25.24 55.65
N VAL A 8 11.64 24.73 54.79
CA VAL A 8 10.19 24.68 55.07
C VAL A 8 9.91 23.78 56.28
N LEU A 9 10.43 22.55 56.26
CA LEU A 9 10.19 21.59 57.33
C LEU A 9 10.76 22.11 58.67
N SER A 10 11.97 22.67 58.65
CA SER A 10 12.58 23.29 59.84
C SER A 10 11.81 24.53 60.33
N GLU A 11 11.23 25.32 59.43
CA GLU A 11 10.42 26.49 59.79
C GLU A 11 9.08 26.07 60.42
N PHE A 12 8.48 24.97 59.94
CA PHE A 12 7.32 24.34 60.59
C PHE A 12 7.72 23.77 61.96
N GLU A 13 8.88 23.12 62.05
CA GLU A 13 9.43 22.58 63.29
C GLU A 13 9.68 23.69 64.34
N ASP A 14 10.26 24.82 63.93
CA ASP A 14 10.67 25.90 64.83
C ASP A 14 9.50 26.80 65.30
N GLN A 15 8.40 26.90 64.54
CA GLN A 15 7.28 27.81 64.83
C GLN A 15 6.08 27.20 65.58
N GLY A 16 6.24 26.00 66.16
CA GLY A 16 5.24 25.44 67.09
C GLY A 16 4.19 24.52 66.45
N HIS A 17 4.59 23.78 65.42
CA HIS A 17 3.83 22.65 64.84
C HIS A 17 3.18 21.74 65.88
N GLN A 18 2.05 21.16 65.48
CA GLN A 18 1.56 19.91 66.06
C GLN A 18 2.05 18.77 65.16
N HIS A 19 2.59 17.73 65.78
CA HIS A 19 2.99 16.50 65.09
C HIS A 19 1.74 15.66 64.88
N ASP A 20 1.45 15.24 63.64
CA ASP A 20 0.40 14.26 63.35
C ASP A 20 0.96 12.87 63.72
N GLU A 21 1.27 12.03 62.74
CA GLU A 21 2.04 10.79 62.87
C GLU A 21 3.17 10.75 61.82
N GLU A 22 3.94 9.66 61.78
CA GLU A 22 4.92 9.44 60.71
C GLU A 22 4.36 8.48 59.66
N ILE A 23 4.71 8.69 58.39
CA ILE A 23 4.30 7.84 57.27
C ILE A 23 5.44 6.90 56.89
N GLU A 24 5.15 5.59 56.85
CA GLU A 24 6.06 4.55 56.39
C GLU A 24 6.10 4.47 54.86
N VAL A 25 7.24 4.77 54.25
CA VAL A 25 7.38 4.75 52.78
C VAL A 25 7.85 3.36 52.32
N ASP A 26 6.92 2.45 52.04
CA ASP A 26 7.22 1.09 51.53
C ASP A 26 7.41 1.07 50.00
N ILE A 27 8.37 1.85 49.51
CA ILE A 27 8.75 1.89 48.10
C ILE A 27 10.17 1.36 47.96
N SER A 28 10.35 0.22 47.29
CA SER A 28 11.69 -0.34 47.09
C SER A 28 12.58 0.65 46.31
N TYR A 29 13.71 1.04 46.89
CA TYR A 29 14.74 1.87 46.24
C TYR A 29 15.20 1.33 44.88
N ARG A 30 15.10 0.01 44.65
CA ARG A 30 15.34 -0.60 43.33
C ARG A 30 14.28 -0.21 42.29
N ILE A 31 13.02 -0.06 42.68
CA ILE A 31 11.95 0.43 41.80
C ILE A 31 12.20 1.91 41.48
N ILE A 32 12.60 2.72 42.46
CA ILE A 32 12.96 4.13 42.22
C ILE A 32 14.10 4.23 41.20
N ASN A 33 15.19 3.47 41.39
CA ASN A 33 16.31 3.44 40.44
C ASN A 33 15.93 2.88 39.07
N GLN A 34 15.12 1.82 39.01
CA GLN A 34 14.73 1.21 37.75
C GLN A 34 13.74 2.08 36.97
N VAL A 35 12.79 2.72 37.65
CA VAL A 35 11.81 3.65 37.06
C VAL A 35 12.51 4.94 36.64
N SER A 36 13.35 5.54 37.49
CA SER A 36 14.13 6.74 37.13
C SER A 36 15.07 6.49 35.95
N SER A 37 15.84 5.38 35.95
CA SER A 37 16.80 5.07 34.88
C SER A 37 16.18 4.57 33.57
N GLN A 38 15.03 3.88 33.60
CA GLN A 38 14.40 3.31 32.39
C GLN A 38 13.24 4.15 31.82
N LEU A 39 12.52 4.93 32.64
CA LEU A 39 11.32 5.66 32.20
C LEU A 39 11.55 7.17 32.02
N TYR A 40 12.55 7.74 32.70
CA TYR A 40 12.77 9.19 32.75
C TYR A 40 14.22 9.57 32.43
N THR A 41 14.63 9.36 31.17
CA THR A 41 15.93 9.81 30.64
C THR A 41 16.07 11.34 30.54
N ASN A 42 15.08 12.12 30.99
CA ASN A 42 15.02 13.58 30.84
C ASN A 42 14.31 14.24 32.03
N PRO A 43 14.97 15.17 32.77
CA PRO A 43 14.41 15.90 33.91
C PRO A 43 13.03 16.53 33.65
N ARG A 44 12.79 17.05 32.45
CA ARG A 44 11.51 17.69 32.09
C ARG A 44 10.29 16.78 32.21
N ARG A 45 10.46 15.46 32.04
CA ARG A 45 9.34 14.51 32.18
C ARG A 45 8.84 14.40 33.61
N ALA A 46 9.72 14.60 34.58
CA ALA A 46 9.31 14.59 35.98
C ALA A 46 8.44 15.81 36.31
N ILE A 47 8.77 16.98 35.77
CA ILE A 47 7.95 18.19 35.90
C ILE A 47 6.58 17.97 35.24
N GLU A 48 6.58 17.38 34.04
CA GLU A 48 5.35 17.02 33.33
C GLU A 48 4.44 16.10 34.13
N GLU A 49 4.98 15.07 34.80
CA GLU A 49 4.19 14.17 35.65
C GLU A 49 3.64 14.88 36.89
N LEU A 50 4.36 15.85 37.48
CA LEU A 50 3.83 16.67 38.57
C LEU A 50 2.64 17.52 38.11
N VAL A 51 2.74 18.14 36.93
CA VAL A 51 1.62 18.91 36.33
C VAL A 51 0.42 18.01 36.01
N CYS A 52 0.66 16.77 35.54
CA CYS A 52 -0.41 15.78 35.34
C CYS A 52 -1.08 15.38 36.67
N ASN A 53 -0.35 15.34 37.78
CA ASN A 53 -0.96 15.07 39.09
C ASN A 53 -1.89 16.20 39.53
N SER A 54 -1.50 17.47 39.30
CA SER A 54 -2.37 18.62 39.53
C SER A 54 -3.66 18.53 38.71
N TYR A 55 -3.57 18.08 37.45
CA TYR A 55 -4.75 17.80 36.64
C TYR A 55 -5.65 16.71 37.25
N ASP A 56 -5.05 15.62 37.76
CA ASP A 56 -5.76 14.51 38.41
C ASP A 56 -6.39 14.88 39.75
N ALA A 57 -5.88 15.94 40.39
CA ALA A 57 -6.45 16.58 41.57
C ALA A 57 -7.66 17.49 41.25
N ASP A 58 -8.08 17.58 39.98
CA ASP A 58 -9.19 18.41 39.52
C ASP A 58 -8.92 19.93 39.65
N ALA A 59 -7.65 20.34 39.62
CA ALA A 59 -7.23 21.74 39.69
C ALA A 59 -7.72 22.57 38.47
N GLU A 60 -8.11 23.82 38.65
CA GLU A 60 -8.38 24.75 37.55
C GLU A 60 -7.08 25.44 37.07
N VAL A 61 -6.12 25.64 37.97
CA VAL A 61 -4.85 26.27 37.65
C VAL A 61 -3.65 25.57 38.29
N CYS A 62 -2.54 25.51 37.56
CA CYS A 62 -1.26 25.03 38.05
C CYS A 62 -0.14 26.01 37.68
N TYR A 63 0.75 26.30 38.64
CA TYR A 63 1.90 27.17 38.48
C TYR A 63 3.18 26.36 38.65
N VAL A 64 4.10 26.50 37.70
CA VAL A 64 5.41 25.85 37.70
C VAL A 64 6.49 26.92 37.72
N GLU A 65 7.22 27.03 38.82
CA GLU A 65 8.40 27.92 38.92
C GLU A 65 9.67 27.10 38.74
N THR A 66 10.36 27.31 37.62
CA THR A 66 11.53 26.53 37.24
C THR A 66 12.82 27.08 37.85
N PRO A 67 13.72 26.20 38.33
CA PRO A 67 14.94 26.61 39.00
C PRO A 67 15.97 27.19 38.00
N GLY A 68 16.48 28.39 38.27
CA GLY A 68 17.51 29.05 37.48
C GLY A 68 18.92 28.47 37.72
N SER A 69 19.15 27.85 38.89
CA SER A 69 20.40 27.17 39.24
C SER A 69 20.16 25.95 40.14
N PRO A 70 21.14 25.03 40.30
CA PRO A 70 20.96 23.83 41.12
C PRO A 70 20.73 24.11 42.63
N ASP A 71 21.11 25.29 43.10
CA ASP A 71 20.92 25.73 44.49
C ASP A 71 19.47 26.24 44.75
N GLU A 72 18.68 26.40 43.69
CA GLU A 72 17.26 26.77 43.78
C GLU A 72 16.38 25.50 43.85
N SER A 73 15.08 25.68 44.01
CA SER A 73 14.12 24.57 44.05
C SER A 73 13.10 24.72 42.93
N LEU A 74 12.58 23.59 42.43
CA LEU A 74 11.42 23.59 41.53
C LEU A 74 10.15 23.64 42.38
N PHE A 75 9.21 24.51 42.01
CA PHE A 75 7.91 24.59 42.66
C PHE A 75 6.80 24.24 41.67
N VAL A 76 5.84 23.42 42.11
CA VAL A 76 4.60 23.10 41.37
C VAL A 76 3.43 23.31 42.32
N LEU A 77 2.65 24.36 42.11
CA LEU A 77 1.49 24.76 42.91
C LEU A 77 0.21 24.52 42.12
N ASP A 78 -0.82 23.96 42.74
CA ASP A 78 -2.16 23.83 42.16
C ASP A 78 -3.28 24.09 43.16
N ASP A 79 -4.44 24.50 42.65
CA ASP A 79 -5.69 24.74 43.38
C ASP A 79 -6.62 23.52 43.39
N GLY A 80 -6.05 22.32 43.19
CA GLY A 80 -6.80 21.08 43.16
C GLY A 80 -7.21 20.60 44.55
N ARG A 81 -8.03 19.55 44.56
CA ARG A 81 -8.41 18.85 45.78
C ARG A 81 -7.14 18.31 46.45
N SER A 82 -6.87 18.81 47.64
CA SER A 82 -5.67 18.48 48.39
C SER A 82 -5.88 17.24 49.27
N MET A 83 -4.92 16.97 50.15
CA MET A 83 -4.86 15.76 50.96
C MET A 83 -4.84 16.09 52.46
N ASP A 84 -5.55 15.27 53.23
CA ASP A 84 -5.37 15.16 54.69
C ASP A 84 -4.25 14.15 55.00
N PHE A 85 -4.10 13.78 56.28
CA PHE A 85 -3.08 12.81 56.69
C PHE A 85 -3.27 11.46 56.00
N ASP A 86 -4.49 10.92 55.97
CA ASP A 86 -4.78 9.62 55.33
C ASP A 86 -4.50 9.67 53.81
N GLY A 87 -4.78 10.81 53.17
CA GLY A 87 -4.43 11.05 51.77
C GLY A 87 -2.92 11.06 51.54
N LEU A 88 -2.15 11.71 52.42
CA LEU A 88 -0.68 11.73 52.36
C LEU A 88 -0.08 10.36 52.66
N ASP A 89 -0.61 9.61 53.64
CA ASP A 89 -0.19 8.24 53.93
C ASP A 89 -0.44 7.35 52.70
N TRP A 90 -1.65 7.41 52.14
CA TRP A 90 -1.96 6.66 50.93
C TRP A 90 -1.04 7.01 49.75
N LEU A 91 -0.76 8.30 49.56
CA LEU A 91 0.15 8.79 48.52
C LEU A 91 1.51 8.10 48.63
N TRP A 92 2.04 7.88 49.84
CA TRP A 92 3.41 7.39 50.06
C TRP A 92 3.52 5.89 50.38
N THR A 93 2.45 5.25 50.86
CA THR A 93 2.43 3.84 51.30
C THR A 93 2.02 2.86 50.20
N VAL A 94 1.22 3.27 49.20
CA VAL A 94 0.63 2.34 48.22
C VAL A 94 1.11 2.61 46.78
N ALA A 95 1.68 1.58 46.14
CA ALA A 95 2.07 1.60 44.71
C ALA A 95 0.99 1.09 43.74
N GLU A 96 -0.23 0.80 44.23
CA GLU A 96 -1.40 0.45 43.42
C GLU A 96 -2.44 1.59 43.44
N SER A 97 -2.94 1.98 42.26
CA SER A 97 -4.13 2.86 42.16
C SER A 97 -5.31 2.26 42.93
N PRO A 98 -6.28 3.09 43.39
CA PRO A 98 -7.40 2.60 44.19
C PRO A 98 -8.14 1.49 43.44
N LYS A 99 -7.99 0.24 43.87
CA LYS A 99 -8.99 -0.78 43.53
C LYS A 99 -10.23 -0.41 44.30
N VAL A 100 -11.28 -0.09 43.54
CA VAL A 100 -12.65 0.16 44.01
C VAL A 100 -13.02 -0.84 45.11
N GLN A 101 -12.92 -0.40 46.36
CA GLN A 101 -13.54 -1.05 47.49
C GLN A 101 -14.39 -0.01 48.19
N ASN A 102 -15.69 -0.30 48.23
CA ASN A 102 -16.73 0.34 49.01
C ASN A 102 -17.14 1.75 48.53
N GLY A 103 -18.13 1.79 47.63
CA GLY A 103 -19.51 2.14 48.00
C GLY A 103 -19.83 3.50 48.63
N ASP A 104 -18.86 4.39 48.89
CA ASP A 104 -19.12 5.72 49.41
C ASP A 104 -19.02 6.77 48.30
N GLU A 105 -19.99 7.68 48.30
CA GLU A 105 -20.23 8.71 47.29
C GLU A 105 -18.97 9.55 47.06
N LYS A 106 -18.21 9.26 45.99
CA LYS A 106 -17.24 10.21 45.47
C LYS A 106 -17.99 11.52 45.18
N GLU A 107 -17.53 12.63 45.75
CA GLU A 107 -17.73 13.93 45.13
C GLU A 107 -17.29 13.80 43.68
N LYS A 108 -18.25 13.83 42.76
CA LYS A 108 -18.00 13.68 41.32
C LYS A 108 -16.89 14.65 40.93
N SER A 109 -15.75 14.13 40.47
CA SER A 109 -14.75 14.96 39.82
C SER A 109 -15.30 15.38 38.46
N ASN A 110 -15.04 16.62 38.07
CA ASN A 110 -15.47 17.15 36.80
C ASN A 110 -14.63 16.60 35.64
N ARG A 111 -13.54 15.86 35.92
CA ARG A 111 -12.62 15.29 34.93
C ARG A 111 -12.30 13.82 35.23
N LYS A 112 -11.90 13.08 34.19
CA LYS A 112 -11.38 11.71 34.35
C LYS A 112 -9.88 11.74 34.63
N GLN A 113 -9.44 10.97 35.63
CA GLN A 113 -8.03 10.85 36.02
C GLN A 113 -7.18 10.19 34.91
N ILE A 114 -6.00 10.75 34.67
CA ILE A 114 -4.97 10.34 33.71
C ILE A 114 -4.06 9.26 34.33
N GLY A 115 -3.76 9.34 35.63
CA GLY A 115 -2.85 8.43 36.34
C GLY A 115 -3.44 7.05 36.66
N LYS A 116 -2.77 5.97 36.23
CA LYS A 116 -3.21 4.56 36.41
C LYS A 116 -2.39 3.70 37.39
N PHE A 117 -1.19 4.16 37.79
CA PHE A 117 -0.21 3.29 38.47
C PHE A 117 0.43 3.89 39.74
N GLY A 118 0.06 5.09 40.20
CA GLY A 118 0.56 5.67 41.47
C GLY A 118 2.07 5.97 41.58
N VAL A 119 2.88 5.67 40.57
CA VAL A 119 4.36 5.83 40.57
C VAL A 119 4.87 7.18 40.04
N GLY A 120 3.98 8.07 39.58
CA GLY A 120 4.35 9.35 38.93
C GLY A 120 5.21 10.26 39.82
N LYS A 121 4.88 10.33 41.11
CA LYS A 121 5.65 11.09 42.13
C LYS A 121 7.14 10.70 42.22
N LEU A 122 7.48 9.44 41.91
CA LEU A 122 8.87 8.95 41.95
C LEU A 122 9.71 9.53 40.81
N ALA A 123 9.07 10.06 39.76
CA ALA A 123 9.76 10.77 38.70
C ALA A 123 10.50 12.01 39.23
N ALA A 124 10.00 12.66 40.29
CA ALA A 124 10.65 13.82 40.89
C ALA A 124 12.11 13.57 41.31
N TYR A 125 12.47 12.33 41.66
CA TYR A 125 13.85 11.98 41.99
C TYR A 125 14.82 12.01 40.80
N ALA A 126 14.29 12.06 39.57
CA ALA A 126 15.10 12.36 38.38
C ALA A 126 15.50 13.84 38.29
N LEU A 127 14.84 14.74 39.03
CA LEU A 127 15.15 16.17 39.08
C LEU A 127 16.10 16.51 40.24
N GLY A 128 15.82 16.02 41.44
CA GLY A 128 16.61 16.28 42.65
C GLY A 128 16.39 15.22 43.73
N LYS A 129 17.12 15.31 44.84
CA LYS A 129 17.13 14.25 45.87
C LYS A 129 16.08 14.42 46.96
N GLN A 130 15.29 15.49 46.92
CA GLN A 130 14.27 15.78 47.94
C GLN A 130 12.95 16.19 47.30
N LEU A 131 11.84 15.62 47.77
CA LEU A 131 10.48 16.01 47.40
C LEU A 131 9.67 16.36 48.65
N THR A 132 9.21 17.60 48.75
CA THR A 132 8.35 18.10 49.82
C THR A 132 6.95 18.36 49.28
N HIS A 133 5.92 17.85 49.95
CA HIS A 133 4.53 18.22 49.68
C HIS A 133 4.01 19.07 50.83
N ILE A 134 3.37 20.18 50.47
CA ILE A 134 2.57 21.01 51.35
C ILE A 134 1.13 20.89 50.87
N ALA A 135 0.27 20.30 51.69
CA ALA A 135 -1.12 20.01 51.37
C ALA A 135 -2.04 20.81 52.30
N HIS A 136 -2.87 21.69 51.73
CA HIS A 136 -3.87 22.45 52.47
C HIS A 136 -5.27 21.94 52.17
N LYS A 137 -5.97 21.50 53.21
CA LYS A 137 -7.34 20.99 53.12
C LYS A 137 -8.10 21.30 54.39
N ASP A 138 -9.36 21.72 54.25
CA ASP A 138 -10.28 21.98 55.37
C ASP A 138 -9.66 22.93 56.43
N GLY A 139 -8.95 23.98 56.00
CA GLY A 139 -8.30 24.98 56.87
C GLY A 139 -7.07 24.50 57.63
N THR A 140 -6.54 23.32 57.29
CA THR A 140 -5.32 22.74 57.90
C THR A 140 -4.26 22.53 56.82
N THR A 141 -3.04 23.01 57.09
CA THR A 141 -1.89 22.83 56.19
C THR A 141 -0.95 21.77 56.76
N ARG A 142 -0.65 20.73 55.98
CA ARG A 142 0.27 19.64 56.33
C ARG A 142 1.51 19.66 55.46
N VAL A 143 2.65 19.27 56.01
CA VAL A 143 3.93 19.18 55.30
C VAL A 143 4.57 17.82 55.56
N ILE A 144 5.00 17.18 54.47
CA ILE A 144 5.88 16.01 54.50
C ILE A 144 7.03 16.22 53.53
N SER A 145 8.25 15.91 53.96
CA SER A 145 9.44 15.93 53.11
C SER A 145 10.08 14.55 53.07
N VAL A 146 10.24 14.00 51.87
CA VAL A 146 10.89 12.69 51.65
C VAL A 146 12.20 12.91 50.92
N ASP A 147 13.29 12.41 51.49
CA ASP A 147 14.63 12.50 50.92
C ASP A 147 15.14 11.13 50.43
N GLU A 148 15.81 11.14 49.27
CA GLU A 148 16.33 9.93 48.62
C GLU A 148 17.40 9.22 49.46
N GLY A 149 18.19 9.98 50.24
CA GLY A 149 19.23 9.45 51.11
C GLY A 149 18.68 8.48 52.15
N THR A 150 17.66 8.90 52.89
CA THR A 150 16.95 8.10 53.91
C THR A 150 16.25 6.88 53.32
N LEU A 151 15.77 6.97 52.07
CA LEU A 151 15.23 5.83 51.32
C LEU A 151 16.33 4.81 50.94
N SER A 152 17.53 5.29 50.58
CA SER A 152 18.65 4.45 50.16
C SER A 152 19.34 3.73 51.33
N ASP A 153 19.49 4.40 52.47
CA ASP A 153 20.19 3.91 53.67
C ASP A 153 19.43 2.76 54.37
N ASN A 154 18.10 2.70 54.24
CA ASN A 154 17.27 1.63 54.80
C ASN A 154 16.96 0.49 53.81
N SER A 155 17.54 0.51 52.61
CA SER A 155 17.23 -0.46 51.54
C SER A 155 17.68 -1.91 51.82
N GLU A 156 18.50 -2.15 52.86
CA GLU A 156 18.97 -3.48 53.25
C GLU A 156 18.02 -4.24 54.20
N ASP A 157 17.12 -3.56 54.92
CA ASP A 157 16.19 -4.18 55.88
C ASP A 157 14.72 -4.05 55.43
N ARG A 158 14.24 -5.04 54.65
CA ARG A 158 12.86 -5.09 54.11
C ARG A 158 11.76 -5.14 55.17
N ASN A 159 12.09 -5.36 56.44
CA ASN A 159 11.11 -5.47 57.51
C ASN A 159 10.84 -4.16 58.24
N LYS A 160 11.49 -3.05 57.84
CA LYS A 160 11.28 -1.75 58.47
C LYS A 160 11.43 -0.60 57.44
N PRO A 161 10.35 -0.23 56.73
CA PRO A 161 10.37 0.90 55.81
C PRO A 161 10.78 2.20 56.54
N PRO A 162 11.46 3.13 55.86
CA PRO A 162 11.77 4.44 56.42
C PRO A 162 10.49 5.21 56.71
N SER A 163 10.50 5.94 57.82
CA SER A 163 9.35 6.68 58.34
C SER A 163 9.64 8.18 58.27
N PHE A 164 8.68 8.98 57.80
CA PHE A 164 8.84 10.42 57.61
C PHE A 164 7.75 11.18 58.38
N PRO A 165 8.11 12.20 59.18
CA PRO A 165 7.14 12.94 59.99
C PRO A 165 6.22 13.81 59.12
N VAL A 166 4.94 13.87 59.50
CA VAL A 166 3.97 14.82 58.97
C VAL A 166 3.72 15.91 60.00
N ASN A 167 4.07 17.14 59.64
CA ASN A 167 3.84 18.32 60.48
C ASN A 167 2.59 19.07 59.99
N TYR A 168 1.82 19.66 60.90
CA TYR A 168 0.66 20.47 60.50
C TYR A 168 0.51 21.75 61.31
N MET A 169 -0.21 22.70 60.69
CA MET A 169 -0.56 24.01 61.25
C MET A 169 -1.95 24.44 60.79
N SER A 170 -2.58 25.34 61.55
CA SER A 170 -3.80 26.00 61.08
C SER A 170 -3.51 26.94 59.90
N GLU A 171 -4.53 27.29 59.12
CA GLU A 171 -4.42 28.24 58.00
C GLU A 171 -3.74 29.57 58.41
N GLU A 172 -4.13 30.16 59.54
CA GLU A 172 -3.61 31.44 60.03
C GLU A 172 -2.10 31.37 60.33
N GLU A 173 -1.66 30.28 60.96
CA GLU A 173 -0.25 30.04 61.28
C GLU A 173 0.56 29.73 60.01
N ALA A 174 0.04 28.83 59.17
CA ALA A 174 0.70 28.39 57.96
C ALA A 174 0.85 29.52 56.93
N SER A 175 -0.15 30.39 56.80
CA SER A 175 -0.10 31.58 55.92
C SER A 175 1.08 32.48 56.25
N SER A 176 1.36 32.71 57.53
CA SER A 176 2.49 33.53 57.97
C SER A 176 3.84 32.85 57.73
N VAL A 177 3.93 31.52 57.89
CA VAL A 177 5.15 30.75 57.69
C VAL A 177 5.49 30.62 56.21
N LEU A 178 4.48 30.43 55.36
CA LEU A 178 4.63 30.12 53.95
C LEU A 178 4.67 31.35 53.04
N GLU A 179 4.31 32.54 53.53
CA GLU A 179 4.38 33.81 52.77
C GLU A 179 5.68 33.95 51.92
N PRO A 180 6.89 33.63 52.42
CA PRO A 180 8.12 33.78 51.63
C PRO A 180 8.27 32.81 50.44
N TYR A 181 7.48 31.74 50.37
CA TYR A 181 7.51 30.77 49.27
C TYR A 181 6.59 31.16 48.11
N PHE A 182 5.76 32.20 48.30
CA PHE A 182 4.85 32.73 47.30
C PHE A 182 5.29 34.11 46.78
N GLU A 183 6.60 34.42 46.79
CA GLU A 183 7.10 35.68 46.20
C GLU A 183 6.92 35.73 44.67
N ASP A 184 7.22 34.61 44.00
CA ASP A 184 7.14 34.45 42.54
C ASP A 184 5.93 33.58 42.10
N LEU A 185 5.15 33.08 43.07
CA LEU A 185 3.92 32.30 42.87
C LEU A 185 2.72 33.08 43.41
N PRO A 186 1.48 32.81 42.97
CA PRO A 186 0.32 33.35 43.67
C PRO A 186 0.25 32.79 45.09
N ASN A 187 -0.14 33.65 46.04
CA ASN A 187 -0.36 33.23 47.41
C ASN A 187 -1.76 32.61 47.53
N PRO A 188 -1.89 31.29 47.75
CA PRO A 188 -3.19 30.61 47.74
C PRO A 188 -4.13 31.11 48.84
N TYR A 189 -3.58 31.58 49.97
CA TYR A 189 -4.35 32.16 51.06
C TYR A 189 -4.94 33.53 50.70
N GLU A 190 -4.26 34.33 49.88
CA GLU A 190 -4.76 35.64 49.42
C GLU A 190 -5.75 35.49 48.25
N GLU A 191 -5.52 34.49 47.39
CA GLU A 191 -6.44 34.12 46.30
C GLU A 191 -7.73 33.46 46.80
N GLY A 192 -7.74 33.00 48.06
CA GLY A 192 -8.91 32.40 48.70
C GLY A 192 -9.22 31.00 48.20
N TRP A 193 -8.20 30.20 47.91
CA TRP A 193 -8.35 28.80 47.52
C TRP A 193 -8.73 27.94 48.73
N ASP A 194 -9.82 27.18 48.62
CA ASP A 194 -10.30 26.31 49.69
C ASP A 194 -9.35 25.12 49.94
N ASP A 195 -8.86 24.51 48.85
CA ASP A 195 -7.89 23.40 48.84
C ASP A 195 -6.75 23.75 47.88
N TRP A 196 -5.53 23.33 48.20
CA TRP A 196 -4.39 23.46 47.29
C TRP A 196 -3.21 22.58 47.69
N THR A 197 -2.31 22.33 46.74
CA THR A 197 -1.09 21.54 46.96
C THR A 197 0.13 22.24 46.37
N LEU A 198 1.21 22.34 47.14
CA LEU A 198 2.53 22.77 46.66
C LEU A 198 3.53 21.61 46.76
N ALA A 199 4.06 21.18 45.62
CA ALA A 199 5.17 20.26 45.54
C ALA A 199 6.48 21.01 45.29
N ILE A 200 7.50 20.75 46.12
CA ILE A 200 8.81 21.37 46.05
C ILE A 200 9.87 20.30 45.82
N VAL A 201 10.66 20.42 44.76
CA VAL A 201 11.81 19.54 44.51
C VAL A 201 13.10 20.29 44.82
N GLY A 202 13.84 19.80 45.80
CA GLY A 202 15.11 20.35 46.27
C GLY A 202 16.30 19.42 46.00
N ASP A 203 17.52 19.93 46.28
CA ASP A 203 18.80 19.25 46.01
C ASP A 203 18.86 18.74 44.56
N LEU A 204 18.74 19.69 43.62
CA LEU A 204 18.62 19.41 42.19
C LEU A 204 19.93 18.90 41.60
N HIS A 205 19.83 17.95 40.67
CA HIS A 205 20.96 17.53 39.85
C HIS A 205 21.39 18.68 38.91
N GLU A 206 22.67 18.72 38.51
CA GLU A 206 23.21 19.81 37.67
C GLU A 206 22.42 20.02 36.36
N ASP A 207 21.93 18.93 35.76
CA ASP A 207 21.18 18.96 34.49
C ASP A 207 19.70 19.36 34.64
N SER A 208 19.23 19.58 35.87
CA SER A 208 17.82 19.84 36.21
C SER A 208 17.49 21.32 36.42
N SER A 209 18.40 22.23 36.10
CA SER A 209 18.22 23.68 36.31
C SER A 209 18.70 24.52 35.12
N GLY A 210 18.32 25.80 35.11
CA GLY A 210 18.75 26.81 34.16
C GLY A 210 18.57 26.39 32.69
N GLN A 211 19.60 26.62 31.87
CA GLN A 211 19.55 26.23 30.45
C GLN A 211 19.67 24.72 30.23
N ALA A 212 20.22 23.95 31.18
CA ALA A 212 20.33 22.50 31.07
C ALA A 212 18.96 21.82 31.09
N LEU A 213 18.03 22.37 31.90
CA LEU A 213 16.61 21.95 31.93
C LEU A 213 15.90 22.19 30.58
N LYS A 214 16.38 23.15 29.78
CA LYS A 214 15.76 23.58 28.51
C LYS A 214 14.26 23.88 28.66
N PRO A 215 13.87 24.86 29.50
CA PRO A 215 12.48 25.13 29.88
C PRO A 215 11.57 25.48 28.70
N GLU A 216 12.14 25.97 27.59
CA GLU A 216 11.41 26.19 26.33
C GLU A 216 10.76 24.93 25.73
N TYR A 217 11.27 23.74 26.06
CA TYR A 217 10.65 22.46 25.67
C TYR A 217 9.55 22.03 26.64
N LEU A 218 9.57 22.53 27.88
CA LEU A 218 8.62 22.18 28.93
C LEU A 218 7.21 22.67 28.57
N ASP A 219 7.08 23.90 28.03
CA ASP A 219 5.81 24.43 27.51
C ASP A 219 5.16 23.46 26.52
N GLN A 220 5.96 22.90 25.60
CA GLN A 220 5.46 21.97 24.60
C GLN A 220 5.11 20.61 25.21
N MET A 221 5.95 20.08 26.11
CA MET A 221 5.67 18.82 26.78
C MET A 221 4.34 18.90 27.53
N ILE A 222 4.14 19.94 28.33
CA ILE A 222 2.89 20.18 29.08
C ILE A 222 1.69 20.26 28.13
N ARG A 223 1.78 21.04 27.04
CA ARG A 223 0.71 21.13 26.02
C ARG A 223 0.33 19.80 25.40
N THR A 224 1.30 18.94 25.18
CA THR A 224 1.07 17.64 24.55
C THR A 224 0.53 16.62 25.55
N SER A 225 0.79 16.80 26.84
CA SER A 225 0.46 15.83 27.87
C SER A 225 -0.93 15.99 28.47
N LEU A 226 -1.51 17.18 28.34
CA LEU A 226 -2.83 17.52 28.86
C LEU A 226 -3.88 17.58 27.73
N PRO A 227 -5.16 17.33 28.03
CA PRO A 227 -6.27 17.55 27.08
C PRO A 227 -6.38 19.03 26.69
N ILE A 228 -6.63 19.32 25.42
CA ILE A 228 -6.66 20.71 24.87
C ILE A 228 -7.84 21.53 25.41
N SER A 229 -8.88 20.88 25.93
CA SER A 229 -10.18 21.47 26.29
C SER A 229 -10.51 21.40 27.79
N SER A 230 -9.53 21.12 28.65
CA SER A 230 -9.76 20.81 30.06
C SER A 230 -10.19 21.97 30.95
N GLY A 231 -10.02 23.23 30.52
CA GLY A 231 -10.16 24.37 31.44
C GLY A 231 -9.13 24.36 32.57
N PHE A 232 -8.05 23.58 32.42
CA PHE A 232 -6.89 23.56 33.31
C PHE A 232 -5.80 24.45 32.72
N ILE A 233 -5.47 25.53 33.42
CA ILE A 233 -4.51 26.53 32.96
C ILE A 233 -3.18 26.28 33.63
N VAL A 234 -2.11 26.19 32.84
CA VAL A 234 -0.76 26.02 33.39
C VAL A 234 0.06 27.27 33.13
N TYR A 235 0.64 27.83 34.19
CA TYR A 235 1.62 28.92 34.11
C TYR A 235 3.01 28.35 34.37
N ARG A 236 4.00 28.81 33.60
CA ARG A 236 5.41 28.56 33.90
C ARG A 236 6.16 29.88 34.00
N ASP A 237 6.87 30.10 35.10
CA ASP A 237 7.62 31.34 35.39
C ASP A 237 6.76 32.59 35.12
N GLY A 238 5.54 32.59 35.64
CA GLY A 238 4.53 33.64 35.46
C GLY A 238 3.89 33.75 34.06
N LYS A 239 4.27 32.89 33.10
CA LYS A 239 3.75 32.91 31.73
C LYS A 239 2.77 31.76 31.48
N GLU A 240 1.56 32.09 31.02
CA GLU A 240 0.58 31.08 30.61
C GLU A 240 1.10 30.22 29.45
N ILE A 241 0.94 28.90 29.58
CA ILE A 241 1.18 27.92 28.53
C ILE A 241 -0.11 27.80 27.72
N GLU A 242 -0.32 28.73 26.79
CA GLU A 242 -1.52 28.71 25.93
C GLU A 242 -1.56 27.46 25.01
N PRO A 243 -2.73 26.88 24.72
CA PRO A 243 -2.87 25.86 23.68
C PRO A 243 -2.39 26.38 22.33
N ARG A 244 -1.55 25.62 21.62
CA ARG A 244 -1.05 26.04 20.30
C ARG A 244 -2.10 25.74 19.22
N LYS A 245 -2.78 26.77 18.72
CA LYS A 245 -3.56 26.67 17.48
C LYS A 245 -2.65 26.86 16.26
N PRO A 246 -2.73 26.01 15.24
CA PRO A 246 -1.99 26.24 14.01
C PRO A 246 -2.44 27.56 13.37
N SER A 247 -1.47 28.40 12.98
CA SER A 247 -1.71 29.72 12.38
C SER A 247 -2.10 29.66 10.89
N LYS A 248 -2.54 28.49 10.41
CA LYS A 248 -2.83 28.22 9.00
C LYS A 248 -4.34 28.12 8.83
N ASP A 249 -4.81 28.55 7.66
CA ASP A 249 -6.21 28.41 7.31
C ASP A 249 -6.56 26.92 7.14
N VAL A 250 -7.75 26.58 7.62
CA VAL A 250 -8.31 25.22 7.54
C VAL A 250 -8.83 25.00 6.13
N ARG A 251 -8.30 23.99 5.45
CA ARG A 251 -8.72 23.62 4.10
C ARG A 251 -9.85 22.60 4.12
N TYR A 252 -9.70 21.58 4.95
CA TYR A 252 -10.70 20.54 5.15
C TYR A 252 -10.71 20.09 6.61
N LYS A 253 -11.89 19.80 7.13
CA LYS A 253 -12.09 19.31 8.49
C LYS A 253 -13.23 18.30 8.51
N THR A 254 -13.04 17.21 9.24
CA THR A 254 -14.08 16.19 9.45
C THR A 254 -14.06 15.68 10.89
N SER A 255 -15.23 15.28 11.38
CA SER A 255 -15.37 14.51 12.62
C SER A 255 -15.14 13.02 12.33
N VAL A 256 -14.68 12.25 13.31
CA VAL A 256 -14.69 10.78 13.22
C VAL A 256 -16.11 10.20 13.22
N THR A 257 -17.13 10.98 13.56
CA THR A 257 -18.54 10.57 13.58
C THR A 257 -19.29 10.88 12.29
N SER A 258 -18.64 11.41 11.24
CA SER A 258 -19.33 11.70 9.99
C SER A 258 -19.70 10.42 9.24
N ASP A 259 -20.94 10.31 8.77
CA ASP A 259 -21.45 9.18 7.99
C ASP A 259 -20.51 8.79 6.82
N GLU A 260 -20.05 9.79 6.06
CA GLU A 260 -19.14 9.59 4.91
C GLU A 260 -17.81 8.93 5.30
N PHE A 261 -17.27 9.26 6.46
CA PHE A 261 -16.06 8.61 7.00
C PHE A 261 -16.38 7.22 7.54
N SER A 262 -17.53 7.05 8.20
CA SER A 262 -17.99 5.75 8.71
C SER A 262 -18.03 4.73 7.57
N ASP A 263 -18.66 5.07 6.44
CA ASP A 263 -18.73 4.20 5.26
C ASP A 263 -17.35 3.77 4.73
N TRP A 264 -16.40 4.71 4.70
CA TRP A 264 -15.00 4.43 4.31
C TRP A 264 -14.33 3.47 5.30
N LEU A 265 -14.55 3.68 6.60
CA LEU A 265 -13.98 2.85 7.65
C LEU A 265 -14.57 1.44 7.62
N GLU A 266 -15.89 1.30 7.46
CA GLU A 266 -16.54 -0.01 7.35
C GLU A 266 -15.96 -0.85 6.20
N GLY A 267 -15.71 -0.24 5.04
CA GLY A 267 -15.08 -0.91 3.90
C GLY A 267 -13.63 -1.37 4.17
N ASP A 268 -12.82 -0.52 4.80
CA ASP A 268 -11.43 -0.84 5.14
C ASP A 268 -11.35 -1.87 6.28
N LEU A 269 -12.28 -1.82 7.24
CA LEU A 269 -12.42 -2.82 8.31
C LEU A 269 -12.85 -4.18 7.77
N ARG A 270 -13.81 -4.22 6.84
CA ARG A 270 -14.22 -5.46 6.16
C ARG A 270 -13.04 -6.12 5.48
N SER A 271 -12.27 -5.35 4.70
CA SER A 271 -11.06 -5.84 4.02
C SER A 271 -10.00 -6.32 5.02
N PHE A 272 -9.79 -5.59 6.11
CA PHE A 272 -8.85 -5.97 7.17
C PHE A 272 -9.21 -7.32 7.81
N TRP A 273 -10.48 -7.56 8.09
CA TRP A 273 -10.94 -8.81 8.68
C TRP A 273 -10.93 -9.97 7.69
N ALA A 274 -11.24 -9.73 6.42
CA ALA A 274 -11.13 -10.72 5.35
C ALA A 274 -9.70 -11.27 5.24
N ASP A 275 -8.72 -10.37 5.09
CA ASP A 275 -7.29 -10.72 5.03
C ASP A 275 -6.83 -11.50 6.26
N ARG A 276 -7.32 -11.12 7.45
CA ARG A 276 -6.90 -11.74 8.72
C ARG A 276 -7.53 -13.10 8.97
N LEU A 277 -8.75 -13.31 8.48
CA LEU A 277 -9.51 -14.55 8.64
C LEU A 277 -9.30 -15.52 7.48
N ASP A 278 -8.61 -15.09 6.41
CA ASP A 278 -8.39 -15.85 5.18
C ASP A 278 -9.72 -16.24 4.51
N ILE A 279 -10.61 -15.26 4.36
CA ILE A 279 -11.95 -15.38 3.75
C ILE A 279 -12.20 -14.21 2.79
N GLU A 280 -13.22 -14.32 1.94
CA GLU A 280 -13.62 -13.23 1.05
C GLU A 280 -14.30 -12.08 1.83
N PRO A 281 -14.17 -10.81 1.40
CA PRO A 281 -14.79 -9.67 2.08
C PRO A 281 -16.30 -9.79 2.32
N GLU A 282 -17.04 -10.42 1.40
CA GLU A 282 -18.48 -10.64 1.49
C GLU A 282 -18.87 -11.65 2.58
N GLU A 283 -17.93 -12.49 3.02
CA GLU A 283 -18.16 -13.50 4.06
C GLU A 283 -17.90 -12.98 5.49
N VAL A 284 -17.33 -11.77 5.62
CA VAL A 284 -17.06 -11.14 6.92
C VAL A 284 -18.39 -10.76 7.59
N SER A 285 -18.57 -11.19 8.84
CA SER A 285 -19.75 -10.85 9.64
C SER A 285 -19.89 -9.32 9.83
N PRO A 286 -21.09 -8.73 9.64
CA PRO A 286 -21.35 -7.31 9.87
C PRO A 286 -20.90 -6.81 11.25
N SER A 287 -21.03 -7.65 12.28
CA SER A 287 -20.58 -7.36 13.65
C SER A 287 -19.07 -7.06 13.80
N LYS A 288 -18.27 -7.24 12.75
CA LYS A 288 -16.82 -6.99 12.74
C LYS A 288 -16.43 -5.66 12.10
N TYR A 289 -17.31 -5.05 11.31
CA TYR A 289 -17.00 -3.82 10.59
C TYR A 289 -18.07 -2.74 10.69
N GLU A 290 -19.35 -3.08 10.90
CA GLU A 290 -20.43 -2.08 11.00
C GLU A 290 -20.20 -1.17 12.21
N CYS A 291 -20.07 0.12 11.93
CA CYS A 291 -19.88 1.14 12.93
C CYS A 291 -21.24 1.75 13.29
N SER A 292 -21.33 2.33 14.49
CA SER A 292 -22.53 3.06 14.90
C SER A 292 -22.16 4.30 15.70
N THR A 293 -23.08 5.23 15.88
CA THR A 293 -22.83 6.42 16.70
C THR A 293 -23.45 6.27 18.09
N SER A 294 -22.71 6.67 19.12
CA SER A 294 -23.18 6.72 20.51
C SER A 294 -22.85 8.07 21.16
N GLU A 295 -23.44 8.36 22.33
CA GLU A 295 -23.02 9.48 23.18
C GLU A 295 -22.18 8.96 24.35
N VAL A 296 -21.01 9.58 24.54
CA VAL A 296 -20.11 9.28 25.66
C VAL A 296 -19.80 10.54 26.46
N GLU A 297 -19.49 10.39 27.75
CA GLU A 297 -19.00 11.50 28.57
C GLU A 297 -17.67 12.04 28.03
N HIS A 298 -17.56 13.34 27.91
CA HIS A 298 -16.32 13.99 27.51
C HIS A 298 -15.25 13.81 28.61
N TYR A 299 -14.05 13.33 28.24
CA TYR A 299 -13.01 12.97 29.20
C TYR A 299 -12.46 14.15 30.01
N ALA A 300 -12.41 15.34 29.42
CA ALA A 300 -11.94 16.54 30.09
C ALA A 300 -13.06 17.34 30.79
N ASP A 301 -14.32 16.93 30.63
CA ASP A 301 -15.47 17.59 31.27
C ASP A 301 -16.65 16.59 31.33
N THR A 302 -16.75 15.87 32.44
CA THR A 302 -17.75 14.80 32.63
C THR A 302 -19.19 15.33 32.68
N SER A 303 -19.38 16.65 32.74
CA SER A 303 -20.69 17.28 32.64
C SER A 303 -21.22 17.37 31.20
N LYS A 304 -20.34 17.17 30.20
CA LYS A 304 -20.67 17.21 28.77
C LYS A 304 -20.69 15.82 28.16
N THR A 305 -21.59 15.60 27.20
CA THR A 305 -21.54 14.45 26.30
C THR A 305 -20.99 14.86 24.94
N VAL A 306 -20.31 13.93 24.28
CA VAL A 306 -19.86 14.05 22.90
C VAL A 306 -20.27 12.81 22.11
N GLU A 307 -20.52 13.00 20.83
CA GLU A 307 -20.75 11.89 19.92
C GLU A 307 -19.45 11.09 19.71
N ALA A 308 -19.58 9.77 19.73
CA ALA A 308 -18.52 8.81 19.45
C ALA A 308 -18.92 7.87 18.33
N LEU A 309 -17.92 7.43 17.57
CA LEU A 309 -18.06 6.33 16.63
C LEU A 309 -17.72 5.02 17.37
N GLU A 310 -18.70 4.14 17.52
CA GLU A 310 -18.52 2.79 18.03
C GLU A 310 -17.92 1.91 16.95
N VAL A 311 -16.65 1.55 17.12
CA VAL A 311 -15.91 0.69 16.22
C VAL A 311 -15.85 -0.73 16.80
N PRO A 312 -16.29 -1.78 16.08
CA PRO A 312 -16.25 -3.15 16.58
C PRO A 312 -14.86 -3.57 17.07
N ASP A 313 -14.81 -4.27 18.21
CA ASP A 313 -13.59 -4.73 18.89
C ASP A 313 -12.61 -3.60 19.34
N LEU A 314 -12.93 -2.33 19.12
CA LEU A 314 -12.17 -1.17 19.59
C LEU A 314 -12.97 -0.28 20.56
N GLY A 315 -14.29 -0.21 20.41
CA GLY A 315 -15.18 0.61 21.23
C GLY A 315 -15.33 2.05 20.73
N PRO A 316 -15.74 3.00 21.60
CA PRO A 316 -16.07 4.36 21.19
C PRO A 316 -14.81 5.14 20.81
N VAL A 317 -14.85 5.87 19.71
CA VAL A 317 -13.78 6.75 19.23
C VAL A 317 -14.35 8.16 19.04
N THR A 318 -13.69 9.17 19.59
CA THR A 318 -14.08 10.58 19.41
C THR A 318 -12.92 11.38 18.82
N GLY A 319 -13.22 12.52 18.21
CA GLY A 319 -12.20 13.43 17.69
C GLY A 319 -12.45 13.88 16.27
N GLU A 320 -11.43 14.49 15.69
CA GLU A 320 -11.52 15.14 14.39
C GLU A 320 -10.17 15.13 13.67
N ALA A 321 -10.23 15.30 12.35
CA ALA A 321 -9.07 15.46 11.50
C ALA A 321 -9.19 16.71 10.64
N THR A 322 -8.06 17.38 10.43
CA THR A 322 -7.98 18.67 9.73
C THR A 322 -6.78 18.67 8.77
N ILE A 323 -6.99 19.14 7.54
CA ILE A 323 -5.93 19.49 6.59
C ILE A 323 -5.91 21.02 6.45
N TYR A 324 -4.71 21.59 6.52
CA TYR A 324 -4.47 23.02 6.43
C TYR A 324 -3.87 23.42 5.07
N ASP A 325 -3.95 24.71 4.73
CA ASP A 325 -3.43 25.22 3.45
C ASP A 325 -1.90 25.21 3.33
N GLY A 326 -1.19 25.11 4.44
CA GLY A 326 0.26 25.11 4.49
C GLY A 326 0.82 24.03 5.40
N THR A 327 2.13 23.80 5.27
CA THR A 327 2.85 22.89 6.16
C THR A 327 2.74 23.37 7.61
N LEU A 328 2.43 22.46 8.52
CA LEU A 328 2.28 22.76 9.94
C LEU A 328 3.65 22.80 10.63
N THR A 329 4.55 21.90 10.24
CA THR A 329 5.94 21.91 10.72
C THR A 329 6.81 22.76 9.82
N THR A 330 7.38 23.82 10.37
CA THR A 330 8.43 24.61 9.70
C THR A 330 9.80 23.94 9.84
N GLY A 331 10.73 24.10 8.89
CA GLY A 331 12.08 23.50 8.97
C GLY A 331 12.82 23.81 10.28
N LYS A 332 12.75 25.05 10.79
CA LYS A 332 13.34 25.42 12.10
C LYS A 332 12.76 24.65 13.30
N ARG A 333 11.52 24.15 13.19
CA ARG A 333 10.85 23.35 14.23
C ARG A 333 11.25 21.89 14.11
N GLU A 334 11.31 21.39 12.89
CA GLU A 334 11.80 20.03 12.60
C GLU A 334 13.26 19.85 13.05
N GLU A 335 14.13 20.83 12.78
CA GLU A 335 15.52 20.88 13.27
C GLU A 335 15.62 20.84 14.81
N ARG A 336 14.58 21.30 15.51
CA ARG A 336 14.49 21.28 16.98
C ARG A 336 13.79 20.03 17.51
N GLY A 337 13.43 19.09 16.63
CA GLY A 337 12.76 17.83 16.97
C GLY A 337 11.24 17.96 17.17
N PHE A 338 10.62 19.01 16.63
CA PHE A 338 9.18 19.26 16.80
C PHE A 338 8.40 18.94 15.53
N GLN A 339 7.24 18.28 15.69
CA GLN A 339 6.29 18.01 14.63
C GLN A 339 4.89 18.48 15.04
N ASP A 340 4.32 19.38 14.23
CA ASP A 340 2.98 19.96 14.43
C ASP A 340 1.94 19.28 13.49
N HIS A 341 2.31 18.19 12.80
CA HIS A 341 1.45 17.42 11.89
C HIS A 341 1.47 15.94 12.26
N GLY A 342 0.43 15.20 11.85
CA GLY A 342 0.24 13.77 12.12
C GLY A 342 -0.92 13.48 13.06
N PHE A 343 -0.86 12.34 13.75
CA PHE A 343 -1.89 11.93 14.69
C PHE A 343 -1.53 12.35 16.12
N LYS A 344 -2.48 12.93 16.83
CA LYS A 344 -2.49 13.05 18.29
C LYS A 344 -3.50 12.04 18.82
N ILE A 345 -3.00 10.94 19.37
CA ILE A 345 -3.83 9.87 19.92
C ILE A 345 -3.89 10.06 21.43
N THR A 346 -5.10 10.10 21.96
CA THR A 346 -5.38 10.24 23.37
C THR A 346 -6.11 8.99 23.86
N VAL A 347 -5.77 8.49 25.05
CA VAL A 347 -6.44 7.35 25.69
C VAL A 347 -6.82 7.77 27.10
N ARG A 348 -8.12 7.89 27.34
CA ARG A 348 -8.73 8.43 28.54
C ARG A 348 -8.15 9.79 28.95
N GLY A 349 -7.97 10.70 27.98
CA GLY A 349 -7.38 12.03 28.22
C GLY A 349 -5.85 12.07 28.21
N LYS A 350 -5.16 10.92 28.05
CA LYS A 350 -3.70 10.86 27.99
C LYS A 350 -3.14 10.75 26.57
N HIS A 351 -2.28 11.68 26.16
CA HIS A 351 -1.61 11.59 24.85
C HIS A 351 -0.54 10.48 24.80
N LEU A 352 -0.73 9.54 23.88
CA LEU A 352 0.01 8.28 23.77
C LEU A 352 1.24 8.37 22.85
N ASN A 353 1.07 8.85 21.61
CA ASN A 353 2.04 8.67 20.52
C ASN A 353 3.02 9.85 20.34
N ARG A 354 3.59 10.33 21.43
CA ARG A 354 4.35 11.61 21.50
C ARG A 354 5.60 11.68 20.62
N HIS A 355 6.25 10.55 20.37
CA HIS A 355 7.50 10.44 19.60
C HIS A 355 7.31 9.76 18.25
N ASP A 356 6.08 9.33 17.97
CA ASP A 356 5.71 8.69 16.71
C ASP A 356 4.40 9.32 16.21
N PRO A 357 4.47 10.43 15.46
CA PRO A 357 3.27 11.08 14.91
C PRO A 357 2.52 10.20 13.91
N LEU A 358 3.15 9.11 13.44
CA LEU A 358 2.54 8.15 12.53
C LEU A 358 1.83 7.05 13.29
N PHE A 359 2.21 6.80 14.53
CA PHE A 359 1.75 5.68 15.33
C PHE A 359 1.81 4.35 14.53
N GLY A 360 2.94 4.11 13.84
CA GLY A 360 3.14 2.94 12.98
C GLY A 360 2.35 2.91 11.65
N VAL A 361 1.72 4.00 11.25
CA VAL A 361 1.09 4.13 9.91
C VAL A 361 2.15 4.52 8.86
N SER A 362 2.17 3.87 7.70
CA SER A 362 3.12 4.21 6.63
C SER A 362 2.78 5.55 5.94
N GLN A 363 3.75 6.45 5.80
CA GLN A 363 3.62 7.67 5.00
C GLN A 363 3.62 7.32 3.50
N ARG A 364 2.58 7.74 2.77
CA ARG A 364 2.52 7.58 1.30
C ARG A 364 2.45 8.90 0.53
N SER A 365 2.14 10.03 1.17
CA SER A 365 2.04 11.35 0.50
C SER A 365 2.66 12.47 1.32
N HIS A 366 3.87 12.91 0.94
CA HIS A 366 4.56 14.03 1.58
C HIS A 366 3.78 15.36 1.47
N LYS A 367 2.99 15.55 0.40
CA LYS A 367 2.25 16.79 0.13
C LYS A 367 1.18 17.07 1.20
N TYR A 368 0.32 16.11 1.51
CA TYR A 368 -0.80 16.30 2.44
C TYR A 368 -0.42 15.96 3.88
N TRP A 369 0.50 15.01 4.08
CA TRP A 369 0.91 14.60 5.41
C TRP A 369 1.47 15.76 6.24
N SER A 370 2.34 16.58 5.64
CA SER A 370 2.94 17.76 6.30
C SER A 370 1.93 18.86 6.66
N ARG A 371 0.69 18.77 6.16
CA ARG A 371 -0.42 19.72 6.38
C ARG A 371 -1.57 19.12 7.19
N PHE A 372 -1.46 17.85 7.58
CA PHE A 372 -2.53 17.09 8.21
C PHE A 372 -2.32 17.05 9.72
N PHE A 373 -3.40 17.20 10.48
CA PHE A 373 -3.41 16.97 11.93
C PHE A 373 -4.73 16.33 12.34
N ALA A 374 -4.67 15.26 13.11
CA ALA A 374 -5.86 14.64 13.71
C ALA A 374 -5.69 14.52 15.22
N ASP A 375 -6.73 14.88 15.96
CA ASP A 375 -6.81 14.71 17.41
C ASP A 375 -7.94 13.71 17.70
N VAL A 376 -7.55 12.51 18.15
CA VAL A 376 -8.44 11.36 18.27
C VAL A 376 -8.27 10.71 19.64
N GLU A 377 -9.38 10.50 20.33
CA GLU A 377 -9.49 9.83 21.62
C GLU A 377 -9.99 8.40 21.40
N ILE A 378 -9.19 7.41 21.81
CA ILE A 378 -9.41 5.97 21.59
C ILE A 378 -9.28 5.23 22.94
N PRO A 379 -10.30 5.25 23.80
CA PRO A 379 -10.29 4.59 25.10
C PRO A 379 -10.02 3.08 25.06
N GLY A 380 -10.38 2.40 23.95
CA GLY A 380 -10.16 0.97 23.74
C GLY A 380 -8.68 0.56 23.73
N LEU A 381 -7.76 1.50 23.51
CA LEU A 381 -6.33 1.23 23.58
C LEU A 381 -5.80 1.03 25.00
N ASP A 382 -6.57 1.33 26.05
CA ASP A 382 -6.10 1.30 27.46
C ASP A 382 -5.50 -0.06 27.88
N ASP A 383 -6.00 -1.17 27.32
CA ASP A 383 -5.51 -2.52 27.61
C ASP A 383 -4.28 -2.91 26.78
N ALA A 384 -3.95 -2.14 25.74
CA ALA A 384 -2.78 -2.37 24.88
C ALA A 384 -1.57 -1.52 25.31
N ILE A 385 -1.74 -0.50 26.16
CA ILE A 385 -0.66 0.38 26.63
C ILE A 385 0.35 -0.40 27.48
N LEU A 386 1.64 -0.29 27.12
CA LEU A 386 2.74 -0.88 27.87
C LEU A 386 3.09 -0.03 29.11
N VAL A 387 3.79 -0.63 30.09
CA VAL A 387 4.23 0.04 31.34
C VAL A 387 5.02 1.33 31.08
N GLN A 388 5.70 1.41 29.93
CA GLN A 388 6.46 2.60 29.49
C GLN A 388 5.59 3.78 29.03
N ARG A 389 4.26 3.66 29.10
CA ARG A 389 3.26 4.73 29.00
C ARG A 389 3.17 5.48 27.66
N ASN A 390 4.03 5.19 26.69
CA ASN A 390 4.12 5.87 25.38
C ASN A 390 4.13 4.88 24.19
N ASP A 391 3.91 3.59 24.44
CA ASP A 391 4.00 2.55 23.43
C ASP A 391 2.92 1.48 23.69
N VAL A 392 2.56 0.74 22.64
CA VAL A 392 1.47 -0.23 22.65
C VAL A 392 1.95 -1.61 22.26
N ASN A 393 1.26 -2.64 22.73
CA ASN A 393 1.54 -4.01 22.32
C ASN A 393 1.09 -4.23 20.87
N GLU A 394 2.06 -4.37 19.98
CA GLU A 394 1.89 -4.59 18.54
C GLU A 394 0.99 -5.77 18.14
N ASN A 395 0.83 -6.76 19.02
CA ASN A 395 0.04 -7.96 18.74
C ASN A 395 -1.43 -7.82 19.16
N ARG A 396 -1.83 -6.70 19.78
CA ARG A 396 -3.20 -6.46 20.24
C ARG A 396 -4.09 -6.00 19.10
N ILE A 397 -5.31 -6.53 19.04
CA ILE A 397 -6.26 -6.20 17.97
C ILE A 397 -6.63 -4.72 17.99
N GLU A 398 -6.74 -4.15 19.18
CA GLU A 398 -7.04 -2.74 19.42
C GLU A 398 -5.98 -1.82 18.78
N THR A 399 -4.71 -2.23 18.81
CA THR A 399 -3.59 -1.50 18.17
C THR A 399 -3.71 -1.54 16.64
N LEU A 400 -3.99 -2.72 16.08
CA LEU A 400 -4.14 -2.89 14.63
C LEU A 400 -5.35 -2.13 14.09
N LEU A 401 -6.49 -2.18 14.80
CA LEU A 401 -7.71 -1.47 14.45
C LEU A 401 -7.54 0.05 14.57
N SER A 402 -6.85 0.53 15.61
CA SER A 402 -6.55 1.97 15.76
C SER A 402 -5.71 2.48 14.59
N ARG A 403 -4.66 1.75 14.18
CA ARG A 403 -3.84 2.12 13.02
C ARG A 403 -4.63 2.09 11.72
N ARG A 404 -5.54 1.12 11.58
CA ARG A 404 -6.45 1.02 10.44
C ARG A 404 -7.31 2.28 10.38
N LEU A 405 -8.03 2.61 11.46
CA LEU A 405 -8.86 3.80 11.59
C LEU A 405 -8.10 5.09 11.24
N LEU A 406 -6.91 5.29 11.83
CA LEU A 406 -6.11 6.50 11.60
C LEU A 406 -5.66 6.61 10.15
N LYS A 407 -5.25 5.49 9.55
CA LYS A 407 -4.90 5.43 8.12
C LYS A 407 -6.10 5.73 7.24
N THR A 408 -7.27 5.16 7.52
CA THR A 408 -8.51 5.45 6.80
C THR A 408 -8.87 6.93 6.92
N LEU A 409 -8.77 7.51 8.12
CA LEU A 409 -9.09 8.91 8.40
C LEU A 409 -8.20 9.88 7.61
N PHE A 410 -6.90 9.59 7.56
CA PHE A 410 -5.96 10.35 6.72
C PHE A 410 -6.31 10.24 5.23
N ASN A 411 -6.56 9.03 4.73
CA ASN A 411 -6.90 8.79 3.34
C ASN A 411 -8.21 9.46 2.93
N TYR A 412 -9.21 9.42 3.81
CA TYR A 412 -10.49 10.10 3.63
C TYR A 412 -10.28 11.61 3.53
N CYS A 413 -9.61 12.23 4.50
CA CYS A 413 -9.32 13.68 4.47
C CYS A 413 -8.54 14.08 3.21
N ARG A 414 -7.55 13.26 2.80
CA ARG A 414 -6.78 13.45 1.57
C ARG A 414 -7.68 13.41 0.35
N SER A 415 -8.51 12.38 0.22
CA SER A 415 -9.45 12.22 -0.90
C SER A 415 -10.43 13.39 -1.01
N GLN A 416 -10.97 13.84 0.14
CA GLN A 416 -11.86 15.00 0.20
C GLN A 416 -11.16 16.31 -0.16
N THR A 417 -9.92 16.49 0.28
CA THR A 417 -9.11 17.66 -0.06
C THR A 417 -8.69 17.63 -1.53
N GLU A 418 -8.31 16.47 -2.07
CA GLU A 418 -8.04 16.26 -3.49
C GLU A 418 -9.28 16.57 -4.33
N SER A 419 -10.45 16.08 -3.94
CA SER A 419 -11.72 16.36 -4.63
C SER A 419 -12.06 17.86 -4.62
N LYS A 420 -11.79 18.57 -3.51
CA LYS A 420 -11.95 20.03 -3.40
C LYS A 420 -10.86 20.83 -4.13
N GLU A 421 -9.62 20.35 -4.18
CA GLU A 421 -8.55 20.92 -5.01
C GLU A 421 -8.86 20.73 -6.51
N THR A 422 -9.51 19.61 -6.85
CA THR A 422 -9.99 19.31 -8.22
C THR A 422 -11.23 20.14 -8.58
N SER A 423 -11.95 20.71 -7.60
CA SER A 423 -13.05 21.66 -7.85
C SER A 423 -12.59 23.13 -7.92
N GLU A 424 -11.48 23.50 -7.27
CA GLU A 424 -10.92 24.87 -7.32
C GLU A 424 -9.71 25.05 -8.27
N SER A 425 -9.10 23.97 -8.77
CA SER A 425 -8.03 24.03 -9.77
C SER A 425 -8.35 23.14 -10.97
N TYR A 426 -8.36 23.77 -12.16
CA TYR A 426 -8.55 23.20 -13.50
C TYR A 426 -9.20 21.81 -13.53
N GLN A 427 -10.54 21.77 -13.63
CA GLN A 427 -11.17 20.60 -14.22
C GLN A 427 -10.79 20.60 -15.70
N PRO A 428 -10.01 19.60 -16.18
CA PRO A 428 -9.84 19.44 -17.60
C PRO A 428 -11.25 19.24 -18.16
N LYS A 429 -11.65 20.14 -19.08
CA LYS A 429 -12.87 20.02 -19.91
C LYS A 429 -13.12 18.58 -20.37
N GLY A 430 -14.35 18.17 -20.72
CA GLY A 430 -14.60 16.79 -21.20
C GLY A 430 -13.62 16.35 -22.30
N PHE A 431 -13.39 15.04 -22.48
CA PHE A 431 -12.46 14.54 -23.51
C PHE A 431 -12.74 15.17 -24.88
N GLY A 432 -14.01 15.14 -25.32
CA GLY A 432 -14.48 15.80 -26.53
C GLY A 432 -14.18 17.30 -26.56
N GLU A 433 -14.54 18.04 -25.51
CA GLU A 433 -14.25 19.47 -25.40
C GLU A 433 -12.74 19.81 -25.46
N ARG A 434 -11.88 18.98 -24.87
CA ARG A 434 -10.41 19.16 -24.93
C ARG A 434 -9.88 18.82 -26.31
N LEU A 435 -10.36 17.73 -26.89
CA LEU A 435 -9.99 17.32 -28.25
C LEU A 435 -10.37 18.42 -29.25
N ASN A 436 -11.57 18.97 -29.14
CA ASN A 436 -12.04 20.09 -29.96
C ASN A 436 -11.22 21.36 -29.72
N LEU A 437 -10.81 21.63 -28.48
CA LEU A 437 -9.95 22.79 -28.17
C LEU A 437 -8.56 22.69 -28.83
N TYR A 438 -7.95 21.51 -28.82
CA TYR A 438 -6.59 21.32 -29.31
C TYR A 438 -6.51 21.02 -30.82
N SER A 439 -7.53 20.34 -31.37
CA SER A 439 -7.55 19.87 -32.76
C SER A 439 -8.96 19.96 -33.38
N PRO A 440 -9.57 21.16 -33.48
CA PRO A 440 -10.97 21.33 -33.85
C PRO A 440 -11.32 20.81 -35.26
N PHE A 441 -10.40 20.93 -36.22
CA PHE A 441 -10.66 20.53 -37.60
C PHE A 441 -10.37 19.04 -37.82
N GLU A 442 -9.20 18.59 -37.35
CA GLU A 442 -8.76 17.20 -37.51
C GLU A 442 -9.62 16.23 -36.69
N ALA A 443 -10.11 16.63 -35.51
CA ALA A 443 -11.03 15.81 -34.73
C ALA A 443 -12.39 15.64 -35.43
N ALA A 444 -12.89 16.67 -36.11
CA ALA A 444 -14.13 16.60 -36.86
C ALA A 444 -14.01 15.63 -38.05
N GLU A 445 -12.92 15.73 -38.79
CA GLU A 445 -12.60 14.84 -39.90
C GLU A 445 -12.34 13.40 -39.43
N ALA A 446 -11.73 13.23 -38.26
CA ALA A 446 -11.53 11.93 -37.63
C ALA A 446 -12.86 11.23 -37.33
N VAL A 447 -13.77 11.92 -36.65
CA VAL A 447 -15.08 11.38 -36.31
C VAL A 447 -15.91 11.14 -37.57
N GLU A 448 -15.86 12.04 -38.55
CA GLU A 448 -16.52 11.84 -39.85
C GLU A 448 -16.01 10.58 -40.56
N GLY A 449 -14.71 10.28 -40.48
CA GLY A 449 -14.18 9.03 -41.01
C GLY A 449 -14.63 7.79 -40.24
N LEU A 450 -14.90 7.90 -38.94
CA LEU A 450 -15.43 6.79 -38.14
C LEU A 450 -16.92 6.53 -38.38
N THR A 451 -17.72 7.58 -38.59
CA THR A 451 -19.20 7.49 -38.66
C THR A 451 -19.75 7.59 -40.07
N GLY A 452 -18.98 8.16 -41.00
CA GLY A 452 -19.44 8.56 -42.34
C GLY A 452 -20.22 9.88 -42.37
N GLU A 453 -20.45 10.53 -41.22
CA GLU A 453 -21.21 11.78 -41.09
C GLU A 453 -20.43 12.85 -40.32
N TYR A 454 -20.45 14.09 -40.80
CA TYR A 454 -19.71 15.19 -40.17
C TYR A 454 -20.35 15.57 -38.82
N PRO A 455 -19.61 15.58 -37.70
CA PRO A 455 -20.16 15.70 -36.35
C PRO A 455 -20.61 17.12 -35.95
N GLY A 456 -20.21 18.18 -36.66
CA GLY A 456 -20.60 19.55 -36.29
C GLY A 456 -20.08 19.97 -34.91
N ASP A 457 -20.98 20.47 -34.04
CA ASP A 457 -20.68 20.84 -32.65
C ASP A 457 -20.67 19.63 -31.69
N ASP A 458 -21.06 18.43 -32.15
CA ASP A 458 -21.24 17.23 -31.32
C ASP A 458 -19.90 16.62 -30.86
N ILE A 459 -18.76 17.16 -31.30
CA ILE A 459 -17.42 16.72 -30.87
C ILE A 459 -17.24 16.96 -29.37
N ASP A 460 -17.82 18.02 -28.82
CA ASP A 460 -17.76 18.34 -27.39
C ASP A 460 -18.45 17.26 -26.53
N GLU A 461 -19.39 16.51 -27.12
CA GLU A 461 -20.18 15.47 -26.46
C GLU A 461 -19.49 14.09 -26.48
N ILE A 462 -18.33 13.96 -27.13
CA ILE A 462 -17.60 12.68 -27.18
C ILE A 462 -17.05 12.35 -25.79
N GLU A 463 -17.54 11.25 -25.26
CA GLU A 463 -17.14 10.70 -23.97
C GLU A 463 -16.37 9.38 -24.13
N ILE A 464 -15.50 9.11 -23.16
CA ILE A 464 -14.86 7.79 -23.02
C ILE A 464 -15.58 7.05 -21.89
N LYS A 465 -16.05 5.84 -22.18
CA LYS A 465 -16.73 4.96 -21.22
C LYS A 465 -16.08 3.59 -21.20
N SER A 466 -16.18 2.90 -20.07
CA SER A 466 -15.82 1.49 -20.00
C SER A 466 -16.95 0.60 -20.53
N THR A 467 -16.56 -0.58 -21.02
CA THR A 467 -17.47 -1.66 -21.40
C THR A 467 -16.83 -2.99 -21.02
N SER A 468 -17.66 -3.98 -20.70
CA SER A 468 -17.23 -5.36 -20.46
C SER A 468 -17.61 -6.19 -21.67
N ARG A 469 -16.72 -6.25 -22.66
CA ARG A 469 -16.85 -7.12 -23.85
C ARG A 469 -16.01 -8.38 -23.68
N ASN A 470 -15.91 -9.24 -24.69
CA ASN A 470 -15.01 -10.38 -24.60
C ASN A 470 -13.57 -9.89 -24.60
N GLU A 471 -12.67 -10.58 -23.91
CA GLU A 471 -11.25 -10.21 -23.88
C GLU A 471 -10.54 -10.28 -25.24
N ASP A 472 -11.08 -11.09 -26.17
CA ASP A 472 -10.57 -11.22 -27.54
C ASP A 472 -11.10 -10.10 -28.46
N ASP A 473 -12.08 -9.32 -28.01
CA ASP A 473 -12.53 -8.12 -28.72
C ASP A 473 -11.47 -7.01 -28.60
N ARG A 474 -11.55 -6.01 -29.51
CA ARG A 474 -10.62 -4.89 -29.54
C ARG A 474 -10.62 -4.11 -28.21
N ALA A 475 -9.46 -3.55 -27.87
CA ALA A 475 -9.31 -2.72 -26.67
C ALA A 475 -10.19 -1.45 -26.70
N VAL A 476 -10.51 -0.93 -27.89
CA VAL A 476 -11.26 0.31 -28.08
C VAL A 476 -12.20 0.22 -29.27
N LEU A 477 -13.35 0.87 -29.17
CA LEU A 477 -14.37 0.94 -30.22
C LEU A 477 -15.19 2.24 -30.12
N TYR A 478 -15.78 2.65 -31.23
CA TYR A 478 -16.64 3.84 -31.32
C TYR A 478 -18.06 3.42 -31.64
N GLU A 479 -19.02 3.75 -30.77
CA GLU A 479 -20.45 3.47 -30.96
C GLU A 479 -21.28 4.63 -30.41
N ASP A 480 -22.29 5.07 -31.18
CA ASP A 480 -23.28 6.08 -30.77
C ASP A 480 -22.69 7.34 -30.10
N GLY A 481 -21.63 7.91 -30.68
CA GLY A 481 -21.00 9.13 -30.14
C GLY A 481 -20.06 8.90 -28.96
N THR A 482 -19.85 7.65 -28.55
CA THR A 482 -19.06 7.27 -27.38
C THR A 482 -17.87 6.40 -27.77
N VAL A 483 -16.70 6.69 -27.20
CA VAL A 483 -15.54 5.80 -27.25
C VAL A 483 -15.63 4.82 -26.09
N TYR A 484 -15.75 3.54 -26.39
CA TYR A 484 -15.78 2.49 -25.38
C TYR A 484 -14.43 1.80 -25.23
N ILE A 485 -13.98 1.67 -23.99
CA ILE A 485 -12.78 0.93 -23.59
C ILE A 485 -13.20 -0.43 -23.05
N ASN A 486 -12.71 -1.50 -23.68
CA ASN A 486 -13.00 -2.87 -23.25
C ASN A 486 -12.14 -3.24 -22.03
N GLU A 487 -12.75 -3.28 -20.85
CA GLU A 487 -12.05 -3.56 -19.59
C GLU A 487 -11.58 -5.02 -19.47
N GLU A 488 -12.23 -5.93 -20.19
CA GLU A 488 -11.84 -7.34 -20.22
C GLU A 488 -10.67 -7.60 -21.16
N HIS A 489 -10.25 -6.62 -21.97
CA HIS A 489 -9.07 -6.76 -22.83
C HIS A 489 -7.83 -7.11 -21.98
N PRO A 490 -6.97 -8.07 -22.39
CA PRO A 490 -5.79 -8.54 -21.67
C PRO A 490 -4.97 -7.46 -20.97
N TYR A 491 -4.71 -6.36 -21.67
CA TYR A 491 -3.97 -5.22 -21.15
C TYR A 491 -4.66 -4.55 -19.96
N PHE A 492 -5.95 -4.21 -20.10
CA PHE A 492 -6.71 -3.52 -19.06
C PHE A 492 -7.03 -4.42 -17.88
N LYS A 493 -7.30 -5.71 -18.15
CA LYS A 493 -7.49 -6.72 -17.11
C LYS A 493 -6.24 -6.87 -16.25
N ALA A 494 -5.08 -7.01 -16.88
CA ALA A 494 -3.80 -7.10 -16.17
C ALA A 494 -3.48 -5.80 -15.38
N LEU A 495 -3.77 -4.62 -15.95
CA LEU A 495 -3.63 -3.35 -15.25
C LEU A 495 -4.58 -3.21 -14.04
N SER A 496 -5.80 -3.77 -14.14
CA SER A 496 -6.79 -3.71 -13.05
C SER A 496 -6.47 -4.63 -11.87
N GLU A 497 -5.72 -5.71 -12.13
CA GLU A 497 -5.24 -6.65 -11.12
C GLU A 497 -4.05 -6.07 -10.30
N GLU A 498 -3.34 -5.06 -10.84
CA GLU A 498 -2.30 -4.33 -10.10
C GLU A 498 -2.86 -3.24 -9.19
N ARG A 499 -2.53 -3.31 -7.89
CA ARG A 499 -2.96 -2.32 -6.88
C ARG A 499 -2.23 -0.98 -7.09
N GLY A 500 -2.97 0.07 -7.49
CA GLY A 500 -2.49 1.47 -7.42
C GLY A 500 -2.65 2.32 -8.68
N TYR A 501 -3.22 1.78 -9.77
CA TYR A 501 -3.26 2.47 -11.08
C TYR A 501 -4.62 3.08 -11.46
N SER A 502 -5.58 3.23 -10.53
CA SER A 502 -6.93 3.71 -10.85
C SER A 502 -6.95 5.06 -11.59
N ASN A 503 -6.08 6.00 -11.21
CA ASN A 503 -5.99 7.33 -11.83
C ASN A 503 -5.12 7.37 -13.11
N PHE A 504 -4.37 6.30 -13.40
CA PHE A 504 -3.57 6.15 -14.62
C PHE A 504 -4.43 5.59 -15.77
N LYS A 505 -5.52 4.90 -15.42
CA LYS A 505 -6.44 4.25 -16.35
C LYS A 505 -7.13 5.23 -17.31
N GLU A 506 -7.50 6.43 -16.84
CA GLU A 506 -8.15 7.47 -17.65
C GLU A 506 -7.19 8.05 -18.70
N GLY A 507 -5.94 8.33 -18.32
CA GLY A 507 -4.90 8.81 -19.25
C GLY A 507 -4.51 7.76 -20.30
N ILE A 508 -4.40 6.49 -19.90
CA ILE A 508 -4.19 5.37 -20.82
C ILE A 508 -5.39 5.24 -21.78
N ALA A 509 -6.61 5.31 -21.25
CA ALA A 509 -7.84 5.22 -22.05
C ALA A 509 -7.91 6.33 -23.11
N GLU A 510 -7.56 7.57 -22.77
CA GLU A 510 -7.48 8.68 -23.72
C GLU A 510 -6.39 8.49 -24.77
N GLY A 511 -5.22 8.01 -24.38
CA GLY A 511 -4.16 7.66 -25.32
C GLY A 511 -4.61 6.61 -26.34
N ILE A 512 -5.35 5.60 -25.87
CA ILE A 512 -5.90 4.53 -26.72
C ILE A 512 -7.04 5.04 -27.60
N ALA A 513 -7.93 5.89 -27.08
CA ALA A 513 -8.97 6.57 -27.86
C ALA A 513 -8.38 7.41 -29.01
N GLY A 514 -7.20 8.00 -28.80
CA GLY A 514 -6.45 8.72 -29.83
C GLY A 514 -6.15 7.88 -31.07
N HIS A 515 -5.81 6.58 -30.91
CA HIS A 515 -5.54 5.70 -32.05
C HIS A 515 -6.78 5.52 -32.94
N LEU A 516 -7.95 5.37 -32.33
CA LEU A 516 -9.22 5.23 -33.02
C LEU A 516 -9.53 6.48 -33.86
N LEU A 517 -9.29 7.67 -33.31
CA LEU A 517 -9.46 8.94 -34.02
C LEU A 517 -8.47 9.09 -35.18
N VAL A 518 -7.21 8.67 -35.00
CA VAL A 518 -6.22 8.64 -36.09
C VAL A 518 -6.69 7.73 -37.23
N LYS A 519 -7.24 6.55 -36.92
CA LYS A 519 -7.81 5.64 -37.92
C LYS A 519 -8.93 6.32 -38.71
N GLY A 520 -9.88 6.97 -38.01
CA GLY A 520 -10.95 7.73 -38.64
C GLY A 520 -10.43 8.81 -39.57
N TYR A 521 -9.43 9.58 -39.12
CA TYR A 521 -8.84 10.65 -39.93
C TYR A 521 -8.21 10.11 -41.22
N LEU A 522 -7.50 8.99 -41.13
CA LEU A 522 -6.88 8.33 -42.29
C LEU A 522 -7.93 7.76 -43.26
N ASP A 523 -9.01 7.16 -42.76
CA ASP A 523 -10.11 6.66 -43.58
C ASP A 523 -10.79 7.79 -44.35
N LYS A 524 -11.06 8.91 -43.68
CA LYS A 524 -11.59 10.14 -44.30
C LYS A 524 -10.72 10.65 -45.45
N HIS A 525 -9.40 10.44 -45.37
CA HIS A 525 -8.42 10.86 -46.37
C HIS A 525 -8.13 9.80 -47.45
N GLY A 526 -8.92 8.73 -47.50
CA GLY A 526 -8.91 7.76 -48.60
C GLY A 526 -7.78 6.74 -48.53
N ILE A 527 -7.26 6.45 -47.33
CA ILE A 527 -6.42 5.27 -47.13
C ILE A 527 -7.26 4.01 -47.36
N GLU A 528 -6.69 3.03 -48.06
CA GLU A 528 -7.41 1.79 -48.38
C GLU A 528 -7.77 1.02 -47.11
N HIS A 529 -9.03 0.58 -47.01
CA HIS A 529 -9.55 -0.13 -45.83
C HIS A 529 -8.67 -1.33 -45.37
N PRO A 530 -8.11 -2.17 -46.25
CA PRO A 530 -7.19 -3.23 -45.83
C PRO A 530 -5.94 -2.73 -45.09
N LEU A 531 -5.41 -1.54 -45.44
CA LEU A 531 -4.26 -0.96 -44.76
C LEU A 531 -4.64 -0.43 -43.37
N LEU A 532 -5.84 0.13 -43.22
CA LEU A 532 -6.36 0.59 -41.93
C LEU A 532 -6.59 -0.59 -40.99
N GLU A 533 -7.18 -1.67 -41.48
CA GLU A 533 -7.39 -2.90 -40.69
C GLU A 533 -6.06 -3.53 -40.28
N ALA A 534 -5.07 -3.59 -41.17
CA ALA A 534 -3.73 -4.09 -40.81
C ALA A 534 -3.05 -3.22 -39.74
N SER A 535 -3.21 -1.89 -39.80
CA SER A 535 -2.67 -0.98 -38.79
C SER A 535 -3.32 -1.19 -37.42
N ASP A 536 -4.64 -1.39 -37.40
CA ASP A 536 -5.42 -1.60 -36.17
C ASP A 536 -5.10 -2.97 -35.54
N GLU A 537 -4.90 -4.01 -36.37
CA GLU A 537 -4.43 -5.33 -35.94
C GLU A 537 -3.05 -5.23 -35.25
N ILE A 538 -2.09 -4.50 -35.83
CA ILE A 538 -0.77 -4.27 -35.22
C ILE A 538 -0.91 -3.58 -33.85
N TYR A 539 -1.79 -2.59 -33.75
CA TYR A 539 -1.99 -1.84 -32.52
C TYR A 539 -2.58 -2.70 -31.39
N ASP A 540 -3.60 -3.49 -31.69
CA ASP A 540 -4.20 -4.44 -30.74
C ASP A 540 -3.17 -5.48 -30.28
N ASP A 541 -2.34 -5.99 -31.19
CA ASP A 541 -1.25 -6.92 -30.87
C ASP A 541 -0.21 -6.31 -29.92
N VAL A 542 0.12 -5.03 -30.08
CA VAL A 542 1.02 -4.30 -29.17
C VAL A 542 0.41 -4.19 -27.78
N LEU A 543 -0.88 -3.84 -27.67
CA LEU A 543 -1.56 -3.78 -26.37
C LEU A 543 -1.62 -5.14 -25.68
N ARG A 544 -1.92 -6.21 -26.42
CA ARG A 544 -1.90 -7.58 -25.88
C ARG A 544 -0.50 -7.96 -25.40
N SER A 545 0.52 -7.67 -26.21
CA SER A 545 1.91 -7.87 -25.80
C SER A 545 2.26 -7.06 -24.55
N ALA A 546 1.74 -5.85 -24.39
CA ALA A 546 2.00 -5.04 -23.20
C ALA A 546 1.39 -5.63 -21.92
N ALA A 547 0.41 -6.54 -22.02
CA ALA A 547 -0.12 -7.25 -20.87
C ALA A 547 0.94 -8.14 -20.20
N SER A 548 1.96 -8.61 -20.93
CA SER A 548 3.00 -9.49 -20.40
C SER A 548 3.88 -8.81 -19.34
N TYR A 549 3.90 -7.47 -19.28
CA TYR A 549 4.60 -6.74 -18.21
C TYR A 549 3.92 -6.88 -16.85
N PHE A 550 2.62 -7.19 -16.84
CA PHE A 550 1.80 -7.20 -15.63
C PHE A 550 1.40 -8.62 -15.21
N ARG A 551 1.49 -9.62 -16.10
CA ARG A 551 1.12 -11.01 -15.82
C ARG A 551 1.92 -12.02 -16.62
N ASP A 552 2.10 -13.25 -16.09
CA ASP A 552 2.63 -14.38 -16.86
C ASP A 552 1.61 -14.84 -17.91
N GLU A 553 1.78 -14.35 -19.13
CA GLU A 553 0.87 -14.60 -20.25
C GLU A 553 0.81 -16.08 -20.64
N THR A 554 1.89 -16.84 -20.46
CA THR A 554 1.90 -18.28 -20.76
C THR A 554 1.04 -19.05 -19.77
N ALA A 555 1.20 -18.76 -18.47
CA ALA A 555 0.38 -19.37 -17.42
C ALA A 555 -1.10 -19.01 -17.58
N TYR A 556 -1.38 -17.76 -17.97
CA TYR A 556 -2.73 -17.28 -18.27
C TYR A 556 -3.36 -18.07 -19.43
N LEU A 557 -2.69 -18.14 -20.59
CA LEU A 557 -3.20 -18.83 -21.77
C LEU A 557 -3.41 -20.32 -21.51
N GLN A 558 -2.50 -20.98 -20.79
CA GLN A 558 -2.66 -22.40 -20.43
C GLN A 558 -3.90 -22.65 -19.57
N ARG A 559 -4.22 -21.74 -18.63
CA ARG A 559 -5.43 -21.79 -17.81
C ARG A 559 -6.67 -21.55 -18.65
N ARG A 560 -6.70 -20.48 -19.44
CA ARG A 560 -7.81 -20.13 -20.34
C ARG A 560 -8.14 -21.25 -21.32
N LEU A 561 -7.11 -21.83 -21.95
CA LEU A 561 -7.26 -22.97 -22.85
C LEU A 561 -7.90 -24.17 -22.15
N GLU A 562 -7.55 -24.42 -20.88
CA GLU A 562 -8.19 -25.49 -20.11
C GLU A 562 -9.67 -25.19 -19.87
N GLU A 563 -9.97 -24.02 -19.30
CA GLU A 563 -11.32 -23.60 -18.91
C GLU A 563 -12.28 -23.58 -20.12
N THR A 564 -11.90 -22.86 -21.17
CA THR A 564 -12.71 -22.72 -22.40
C THR A 564 -12.90 -24.04 -23.14
N SER A 565 -11.98 -25.01 -23.01
CA SER A 565 -12.16 -26.34 -23.63
C SER A 565 -13.37 -27.12 -23.09
N TYR A 566 -13.83 -26.82 -21.86
CA TYR A 566 -15.03 -27.40 -21.27
C TYR A 566 -16.31 -26.72 -21.74
N GLU A 567 -16.23 -25.42 -22.06
CA GLU A 567 -17.31 -24.62 -22.63
C GLU A 567 -17.56 -25.02 -24.09
N GLY A 568 -16.48 -25.12 -24.88
CA GLY A 568 -16.53 -25.37 -26.32
C GLY A 568 -16.95 -24.14 -27.12
N ASP A 569 -17.23 -24.36 -28.41
CA ASP A 569 -17.68 -23.33 -29.35
C ASP A 569 -16.76 -22.08 -29.35
N ASP A 570 -17.34 -20.92 -29.63
CA ASP A 570 -16.72 -19.59 -29.70
C ASP A 570 -15.61 -19.29 -28.65
N PRO A 571 -15.80 -19.47 -27.33
CA PRO A 571 -14.75 -19.23 -26.33
C PRO A 571 -13.48 -20.07 -26.54
N PHE A 572 -13.64 -21.35 -26.89
CA PHE A 572 -12.52 -22.25 -27.11
C PHE A 572 -11.80 -21.94 -28.43
N GLU A 573 -12.57 -21.66 -29.48
CA GLU A 573 -12.07 -21.25 -30.79
C GLU A 573 -11.19 -20.00 -30.68
N ARG A 574 -11.67 -18.97 -29.99
CA ARG A 574 -10.91 -17.74 -29.75
C ARG A 574 -9.65 -17.97 -28.92
N ALA A 575 -9.72 -18.75 -27.83
CA ALA A 575 -8.55 -19.05 -27.01
C ALA A 575 -7.42 -19.74 -27.79
N ILE A 576 -7.77 -20.61 -28.74
CA ILE A 576 -6.81 -21.26 -29.64
C ILE A 576 -6.18 -20.26 -30.61
N VAL A 577 -6.98 -19.39 -31.24
CA VAL A 577 -6.47 -18.38 -32.17
C VAL A 577 -5.53 -17.40 -31.45
N THR A 578 -5.92 -16.92 -30.26
CA THR A 578 -5.11 -16.04 -29.40
C THR A 578 -3.81 -16.71 -28.96
N THR A 579 -3.83 -18.02 -28.69
CA THR A 579 -2.62 -18.79 -28.38
C THR A 579 -1.60 -18.75 -29.51
N PHE A 580 -2.02 -19.06 -30.75
CA PHE A 580 -1.11 -19.02 -31.89
C PHE A 580 -0.67 -17.59 -32.23
N ARG A 581 -1.53 -16.59 -32.04
CA ARG A 581 -1.16 -15.16 -32.18
C ARG A 581 -0.08 -14.76 -31.19
N THR A 582 -0.18 -15.21 -29.95
CA THR A 582 0.82 -14.96 -28.89
C THR A 582 2.16 -15.62 -29.22
N MET A 583 2.14 -16.80 -29.84
CA MET A 583 3.33 -17.43 -30.45
C MET A 583 3.86 -16.69 -31.69
N LYS A 584 3.33 -15.48 -31.99
CA LYS A 584 3.65 -14.63 -33.14
C LYS A 584 3.39 -15.30 -34.49
N LEU A 585 2.41 -16.19 -34.55
CA LEU A 585 1.91 -16.76 -35.79
C LEU A 585 0.77 -15.87 -36.28
N ALA A 586 0.84 -15.43 -37.54
CA ALA A 586 -0.21 -14.61 -38.13
C ALA A 586 -1.52 -15.44 -38.16
N SER A 587 -2.46 -15.11 -37.28
CA SER A 587 -3.72 -15.83 -37.11
C SER A 587 -4.92 -14.89 -37.10
N ARG A 588 -5.92 -15.18 -37.93
CA ARG A 588 -7.20 -14.44 -37.98
C ARG A 588 -8.34 -15.36 -37.59
N HIS A 589 -9.21 -14.90 -36.69
CA HIS A 589 -10.46 -15.56 -36.30
C HIS A 589 -11.57 -15.13 -37.27
N TYR A 590 -12.41 -16.05 -37.75
CA TYR A 590 -13.49 -15.73 -38.71
C TYR A 590 -14.90 -15.88 -38.12
N GLY A 591 -15.13 -16.74 -37.11
CA GLY A 591 -16.35 -16.78 -36.26
C GLY A 591 -17.73 -16.93 -36.92
N GLU A 592 -17.81 -16.97 -38.26
CA GLU A 592 -19.05 -17.01 -39.01
C GLU A 592 -19.36 -18.41 -39.53
N SER A 593 -20.65 -18.78 -39.55
CA SER A 593 -21.11 -20.07 -40.06
C SER A 593 -20.70 -20.28 -41.52
N GLY A 594 -19.83 -21.27 -41.77
CA GLY A 594 -19.32 -21.62 -43.10
C GLY A 594 -17.85 -21.23 -43.35
N ASN A 595 -17.21 -20.57 -42.38
CA ASN A 595 -15.77 -20.29 -42.38
C ASN A 595 -15.05 -21.13 -41.30
N PRO A 596 -13.73 -21.37 -41.43
CA PRO A 596 -12.94 -21.99 -40.37
C PRO A 596 -12.86 -21.08 -39.14
N ASP A 597 -12.64 -21.67 -37.97
CA ASP A 597 -12.53 -20.94 -36.70
C ASP A 597 -11.35 -19.96 -36.72
N GLY A 598 -10.26 -20.33 -37.40
CA GLY A 598 -9.19 -19.40 -37.74
C GLY A 598 -8.33 -19.85 -38.93
N VAL A 599 -7.46 -18.95 -39.40
CA VAL A 599 -6.44 -19.27 -40.42
C VAL A 599 -5.07 -18.81 -39.95
N LEU A 600 -4.12 -19.74 -39.91
CA LEU A 600 -2.70 -19.47 -39.72
C LEU A 600 -2.03 -19.18 -41.06
N ARG A 601 -1.18 -18.16 -41.10
CA ARG A 601 -0.36 -17.79 -42.25
C ARG A 601 1.11 -17.97 -41.91
N PHE A 602 1.83 -18.65 -42.79
CA PHE A 602 3.25 -18.92 -42.66
C PHE A 602 4.00 -18.29 -43.84
N PRO A 603 4.86 -17.29 -43.60
CA PRO A 603 5.70 -16.73 -44.66
C PRO A 603 6.81 -17.72 -45.00
N MET A 604 6.72 -18.38 -46.16
CA MET A 604 7.66 -19.40 -46.65
C MET A 604 8.50 -18.83 -47.81
N GLY A 605 9.32 -17.83 -47.51
CA GLY A 605 10.09 -17.11 -48.54
C GLY A 605 9.22 -16.16 -49.36
N ASP A 606 9.11 -16.39 -50.68
CA ASP A 606 8.25 -15.59 -51.58
C ASP A 606 6.79 -16.12 -51.63
N GLU A 607 6.50 -17.25 -50.98
CA GLU A 607 5.17 -17.88 -50.92
C GLU A 607 4.59 -17.80 -49.50
N GLU A 608 3.26 -17.77 -49.37
CA GLU A 608 2.54 -17.82 -48.09
C GLU A 608 1.79 -19.15 -48.00
N ALA A 609 2.11 -19.97 -47.00
CA ALA A 609 1.35 -21.19 -46.71
C ALA A 609 0.23 -20.89 -45.69
N ARG A 610 -0.95 -21.50 -45.87
CA ARG A 610 -2.15 -21.22 -45.10
C ARG A 610 -2.72 -22.49 -44.47
N ILE A 611 -3.04 -22.44 -43.18
CA ILE A 611 -3.63 -23.58 -42.46
C ILE A 611 -4.94 -23.15 -41.80
N SER A 612 -6.03 -23.87 -42.09
CA SER A 612 -7.30 -23.65 -41.39
C SER A 612 -7.31 -24.35 -40.04
N ILE A 613 -7.76 -23.64 -39.00
CA ILE A 613 -7.97 -24.15 -37.64
C ILE A 613 -9.45 -24.51 -37.49
N GLU A 614 -9.69 -25.69 -36.93
CA GLU A 614 -10.97 -26.08 -36.36
C GLU A 614 -10.77 -26.51 -34.90
N ALA A 615 -11.52 -25.94 -33.97
CA ALA A 615 -11.51 -26.29 -32.55
C ALA A 615 -12.83 -26.95 -32.13
N LYS A 616 -12.74 -28.00 -31.31
CA LYS A 616 -13.91 -28.73 -30.78
C LYS A 616 -13.74 -29.02 -29.29
N GLY A 617 -14.48 -28.29 -28.46
CA GLY A 617 -14.58 -28.52 -27.02
C GLY A 617 -15.65 -29.54 -26.62
N LYS A 618 -15.59 -30.02 -25.38
CA LYS A 618 -16.64 -30.86 -24.77
C LYS A 618 -16.62 -30.81 -23.25
N LYS A 619 -17.80 -30.97 -22.64
CA LYS A 619 -17.98 -31.20 -21.20
C LYS A 619 -17.09 -32.34 -20.67
N GLU A 620 -16.73 -32.24 -19.40
CA GLU A 620 -15.81 -33.11 -18.69
C GLU A 620 -16.09 -34.62 -18.90
N GLY A 621 -15.04 -35.40 -19.17
CA GLY A 621 -15.11 -36.85 -19.37
C GLY A 621 -15.58 -37.32 -20.76
N LYS A 622 -15.76 -36.42 -21.75
CA LYS A 622 -16.16 -36.81 -23.11
C LYS A 622 -15.10 -36.43 -24.15
N LYS A 623 -14.68 -37.43 -24.92
CA LYS A 623 -13.76 -37.29 -26.06
C LYS A 623 -14.47 -36.84 -27.34
N VAL A 624 -13.76 -36.15 -28.23
CA VAL A 624 -14.21 -35.83 -29.60
C VAL A 624 -14.13 -37.09 -30.46
N ASN A 625 -15.20 -37.39 -31.19
CA ASN A 625 -15.29 -38.56 -32.07
C ASN A 625 -15.68 -38.11 -33.49
N HIS A 626 -15.72 -39.03 -34.45
CA HIS A 626 -16.01 -38.74 -35.86
C HIS A 626 -17.26 -37.87 -36.09
N ARG A 627 -18.34 -38.06 -35.30
CA ARG A 627 -19.58 -37.28 -35.45
C ARG A 627 -19.43 -35.82 -35.02
N VAL A 628 -18.64 -35.58 -33.99
CA VAL A 628 -18.42 -34.23 -33.44
C VAL A 628 -17.35 -33.50 -34.24
N ALA A 629 -16.33 -34.21 -34.71
CA ALA A 629 -15.30 -33.66 -35.58
C ALA A 629 -15.87 -33.23 -36.94
N ASN A 630 -16.74 -34.05 -37.55
CA ASN A 630 -17.33 -33.80 -38.86
C ASN A 630 -16.25 -33.44 -39.93
N ILE A 631 -15.42 -34.42 -40.27
CA ILE A 631 -14.27 -34.25 -41.18
C ILE A 631 -14.67 -33.59 -42.51
N SER A 632 -15.84 -33.94 -43.06
CA SER A 632 -16.34 -33.34 -44.30
C SER A 632 -16.54 -31.82 -44.23
N SER A 633 -16.90 -31.28 -43.07
CA SER A 633 -17.04 -29.83 -42.87
C SER A 633 -15.68 -29.16 -42.81
N ILE A 634 -14.72 -29.78 -42.13
CA ILE A 634 -13.35 -29.25 -41.97
C ILE A 634 -12.64 -29.22 -43.32
N THR A 635 -12.71 -30.32 -44.09
CA THR A 635 -12.18 -30.39 -45.45
C THR A 635 -12.78 -29.29 -46.32
N ARG A 636 -14.09 -29.06 -46.23
CA ARG A 636 -14.75 -27.97 -46.95
C ARG A 636 -14.27 -26.58 -46.51
N HIS A 637 -14.16 -26.32 -45.21
CA HIS A 637 -13.67 -25.03 -44.71
C HIS A 637 -12.24 -24.73 -45.19
N ARG A 638 -11.37 -25.74 -45.21
CA ARG A 638 -10.02 -25.66 -45.76
C ARG A 638 -10.02 -25.28 -47.24
N ASP A 639 -10.78 -26.03 -48.04
CA ASP A 639 -10.79 -25.88 -49.50
C ASP A 639 -11.47 -24.57 -49.92
N ASP A 640 -12.59 -24.19 -49.28
CA ASP A 640 -13.33 -22.95 -49.57
C ASP A 640 -12.53 -21.68 -49.20
N ASN A 641 -11.47 -21.81 -48.38
CA ASN A 641 -10.63 -20.69 -47.92
C ASN A 641 -9.20 -20.69 -48.51
N ASP A 642 -8.90 -21.54 -49.50
CA ASP A 642 -7.58 -21.69 -50.11
C ASP A 642 -6.47 -21.97 -49.07
N CYS A 643 -6.73 -22.89 -48.13
CA CYS A 643 -5.74 -23.35 -47.17
C CYS A 643 -5.07 -24.65 -47.64
N ASP A 644 -3.75 -24.76 -47.47
CA ASP A 644 -2.96 -25.93 -47.85
C ASP A 644 -3.24 -27.15 -46.95
N HIS A 645 -3.56 -26.88 -45.68
CA HIS A 645 -3.74 -27.89 -44.65
C HIS A 645 -4.84 -27.50 -43.66
N ALA A 646 -5.39 -28.49 -42.95
CA ALA A 646 -6.31 -28.26 -41.84
C ALA A 646 -5.78 -28.89 -40.54
N VAL A 647 -6.03 -28.22 -39.42
CA VAL A 647 -5.77 -28.76 -38.09
C VAL A 647 -7.05 -28.79 -37.26
N LEU A 648 -7.41 -29.97 -36.79
CA LEU A 648 -8.49 -30.16 -35.82
C LEU A 648 -7.92 -30.25 -34.42
N ILE A 649 -8.35 -29.35 -33.55
CA ILE A 649 -7.89 -29.21 -32.19
C ILE A 649 -8.99 -29.61 -31.20
N ALA A 650 -8.65 -30.45 -30.23
CA ALA A 650 -9.56 -30.81 -29.14
C ALA A 650 -8.78 -31.14 -27.86
N ARG A 651 -9.46 -31.09 -26.70
CA ARG A 651 -8.85 -31.56 -25.44
C ARG A 651 -8.43 -33.03 -25.53
N GLU A 652 -9.34 -33.89 -25.99
CA GLU A 652 -9.08 -35.31 -26.20
C GLU A 652 -9.87 -35.87 -27.38
N PHE A 653 -9.28 -36.83 -28.10
CA PHE A 653 -9.92 -37.58 -29.18
C PHE A 653 -10.21 -39.02 -28.78
N THR A 654 -11.27 -39.59 -29.34
CA THR A 654 -11.51 -41.04 -29.31
C THR A 654 -10.63 -41.68 -30.36
N LEU A 655 -9.55 -42.32 -29.93
CA LEU A 655 -8.56 -42.95 -30.82
C LEU A 655 -8.76 -44.46 -30.95
N ASP A 656 -9.34 -45.11 -29.94
CA ASP A 656 -9.62 -46.55 -29.98
C ASP A 656 -10.96 -46.88 -30.68
N GLY A 657 -10.97 -48.00 -31.40
CA GLY A 657 -12.17 -48.65 -31.94
C GLY A 657 -13.09 -49.20 -30.85
N GLN A 658 -14.32 -49.58 -31.24
CA GLN A 658 -15.27 -50.20 -30.30
C GLN A 658 -14.68 -51.47 -29.67
N GLY A 659 -14.56 -51.48 -28.34
CA GLY A 659 -13.98 -52.59 -27.59
C GLY A 659 -12.47 -52.50 -27.32
N GLY A 660 -11.82 -51.39 -27.68
CA GLY A 660 -10.40 -51.13 -27.37
C GLY A 660 -9.40 -51.77 -28.32
N PHE A 661 -9.86 -52.21 -29.51
CA PHE A 661 -9.00 -52.83 -30.53
C PHE A 661 -9.12 -52.08 -31.87
N GLY A 662 -7.98 -51.72 -32.44
CA GLY A 662 -7.86 -51.04 -33.74
C GLY A 662 -8.23 -49.56 -33.71
N ASP A 663 -8.06 -48.88 -34.83
CA ASP A 663 -8.27 -47.43 -34.94
C ASP A 663 -9.75 -47.06 -34.86
N SER A 664 -10.04 -45.94 -34.22
CA SER A 664 -11.39 -45.38 -34.17
C SER A 664 -11.88 -44.97 -35.55
N SER A 665 -13.19 -44.83 -35.70
CA SER A 665 -13.79 -44.27 -36.93
C SER A 665 -13.27 -42.87 -37.26
N LEU A 666 -12.82 -42.10 -36.25
CA LEU A 666 -12.21 -40.79 -36.48
C LEU A 666 -10.85 -40.93 -37.16
N LEU A 667 -9.98 -41.79 -36.64
CA LEU A 667 -8.66 -42.03 -37.23
C LEU A 667 -8.78 -42.59 -38.66
N GLN A 668 -9.69 -43.55 -38.89
CA GLN A 668 -9.93 -44.10 -40.23
C GLN A 668 -10.46 -43.08 -41.24
N GLU A 669 -11.16 -42.03 -40.80
CA GLU A 669 -11.60 -40.93 -41.66
C GLU A 669 -10.45 -39.96 -41.94
N VAL A 670 -9.64 -39.63 -40.93
CA VAL A 670 -8.46 -38.76 -41.08
C VAL A 670 -7.39 -39.41 -41.97
N GLU A 671 -7.16 -40.71 -41.86
CA GLU A 671 -6.21 -41.43 -42.72
C GLU A 671 -6.55 -41.38 -44.22
N ARG A 672 -7.79 -41.02 -44.57
CA ARG A 672 -8.22 -40.86 -45.97
C ARG A 672 -8.05 -39.43 -46.48
N GLU A 673 -7.66 -38.50 -45.62
CA GLU A 673 -7.47 -37.08 -45.92
C GLU A 673 -5.98 -36.73 -45.79
N ASP A 674 -5.31 -36.49 -46.92
CA ASP A 674 -3.85 -36.28 -46.95
C ASP A 674 -3.40 -34.98 -46.22
N ASN A 675 -4.30 -33.99 -46.12
CA ASN A 675 -3.99 -32.65 -45.61
C ASN A 675 -4.83 -32.26 -44.37
N LEU A 676 -4.89 -33.16 -43.39
CA LEU A 676 -5.55 -32.94 -42.10
C LEU A 676 -4.71 -33.50 -40.95
N THR A 677 -4.57 -32.75 -39.86
CA THR A 677 -3.88 -33.20 -38.65
C THR A 677 -4.76 -33.03 -37.41
N LEU A 678 -4.72 -34.03 -36.54
CA LEU A 678 -5.39 -34.00 -35.23
C LEU A 678 -4.37 -33.55 -34.17
N LEU A 679 -4.70 -32.49 -33.43
CA LEU A 679 -3.83 -31.95 -32.39
C LEU A 679 -4.57 -31.89 -31.05
N ARG A 680 -3.99 -32.49 -30.01
CA ARG A 680 -4.56 -32.44 -28.65
C ARG A 680 -4.15 -31.15 -27.95
N LEU A 681 -4.95 -30.72 -26.97
CA LEU A 681 -4.69 -29.52 -26.19
C LEU A 681 -3.37 -29.58 -25.40
N ASP A 682 -2.99 -30.76 -24.92
CA ASP A 682 -1.70 -31.00 -24.24
C ASP A 682 -0.50 -30.72 -25.14
N ALA A 683 -0.58 -31.05 -26.44
CA ALA A 683 0.44 -30.72 -27.42
C ALA A 683 0.55 -29.21 -27.64
N ILE A 684 -0.56 -28.46 -27.67
CA ILE A 684 -0.56 -26.99 -27.79
C ILE A 684 0.06 -26.35 -26.55
N LYS A 685 -0.32 -26.84 -25.36
CA LYS A 685 0.28 -26.38 -24.10
C LYS A 685 1.78 -26.66 -24.06
N LYS A 686 2.22 -27.80 -24.59
CA LYS A 686 3.64 -28.13 -24.71
C LYS A 686 4.36 -27.19 -25.67
N MET A 687 3.73 -26.85 -26.80
CA MET A 687 4.26 -25.85 -27.72
C MET A 687 4.41 -24.47 -27.05
N LEU A 688 3.43 -24.03 -26.26
CA LEU A 688 3.51 -22.77 -25.50
C LEU A 688 4.65 -22.77 -24.48
N GLU A 689 4.76 -23.83 -23.69
CA GLU A 689 5.82 -23.99 -22.69
C GLU A 689 7.21 -23.93 -23.33
N LEU A 690 7.44 -24.73 -24.36
CA LEU A 690 8.72 -24.77 -25.07
C LEU A 690 9.00 -23.47 -25.83
N ASN A 691 7.97 -22.81 -26.36
CA ASN A 691 8.13 -21.52 -27.03
C ASN A 691 8.50 -20.39 -26.05
N LYS A 692 8.10 -20.48 -24.78
CA LYS A 692 8.55 -19.58 -23.70
C LYS A 692 10.03 -19.80 -23.37
N GLU A 693 10.50 -21.04 -23.38
CA GLU A 693 11.91 -21.38 -23.15
C GLU A 693 12.80 -20.97 -24.33
N ARG A 694 12.37 -21.30 -25.55
CA ARG A 694 13.03 -20.92 -26.80
C ARG A 694 12.02 -20.91 -27.93
N ARG A 695 11.90 -19.77 -28.63
CA ARG A 695 10.88 -19.56 -29.66
C ARG A 695 10.88 -20.67 -30.73
N MET A 696 9.69 -21.12 -31.11
CA MET A 696 9.46 -22.00 -32.25
C MET A 696 9.31 -21.17 -33.52
N GLY A 697 10.19 -21.39 -34.51
CA GLY A 697 10.10 -20.70 -35.81
C GLY A 697 8.94 -21.20 -36.67
N TYR A 698 8.54 -20.40 -37.67
CA TYR A 698 7.43 -20.73 -38.59
C TYR A 698 7.57 -22.12 -39.23
N SER A 699 8.76 -22.50 -39.70
CA SER A 699 9.00 -23.81 -40.31
C SER A 699 8.77 -24.97 -39.34
N MET A 700 9.18 -24.82 -38.08
CA MET A 700 8.98 -25.85 -37.07
C MET A 700 7.51 -26.02 -36.74
N VAL A 701 6.81 -24.90 -36.49
CA VAL A 701 5.38 -24.94 -36.18
C VAL A 701 4.60 -25.49 -37.37
N TYR A 702 4.94 -25.08 -38.59
CA TYR A 702 4.35 -25.62 -39.82
C TYR A 702 4.56 -27.13 -39.89
N GLU A 703 5.79 -27.62 -39.75
CA GLU A 703 6.09 -29.06 -39.74
C GLU A 703 5.33 -29.83 -38.66
N ILE A 704 5.16 -29.26 -37.46
CA ILE A 704 4.37 -29.85 -36.38
C ILE A 704 2.91 -29.96 -36.81
N ILE A 705 2.31 -28.87 -37.28
CA ILE A 705 0.89 -28.79 -37.61
C ILE A 705 0.56 -29.61 -38.88
N THR A 706 1.47 -29.72 -39.84
CA THR A 706 1.27 -30.50 -41.07
C THR A 706 1.84 -31.91 -41.00
N SER A 707 2.26 -32.37 -39.81
CA SER A 707 2.98 -33.64 -39.66
C SER A 707 2.15 -34.88 -40.00
N GLY A 708 0.81 -34.81 -39.89
CA GLY A 708 -0.08 -35.97 -40.03
C GLY A 708 0.14 -37.07 -38.99
N LYS A 709 0.93 -36.82 -37.94
CA LYS A 709 1.26 -37.83 -36.94
C LYS A 709 0.06 -38.18 -36.07
N HIS A 710 0.11 -39.39 -35.50
CA HIS A 710 -0.88 -39.82 -34.53
C HIS A 710 -0.85 -38.88 -33.31
N PRO A 711 -2.01 -38.48 -32.73
CA PRO A 711 -2.04 -37.48 -31.66
C PRO A 711 -1.20 -37.82 -30.43
N GLU A 712 -0.98 -39.11 -30.15
CA GLU A 712 -0.18 -39.58 -29.01
C GLU A 712 1.34 -39.47 -29.26
N GLU A 713 1.75 -39.31 -30.51
CA GLU A 713 3.15 -39.11 -30.90
C GLU A 713 3.55 -37.63 -30.95
N MET A 714 2.57 -36.72 -30.82
CA MET A 714 2.80 -35.29 -31.03
C MET A 714 3.74 -34.67 -29.99
N ILE A 715 3.57 -34.97 -28.69
CA ILE A 715 4.43 -34.40 -27.64
C ILE A 715 5.90 -34.82 -27.81
N PRO A 716 6.22 -36.13 -27.98
CA PRO A 716 7.59 -36.54 -28.30
C PRO A 716 8.13 -35.89 -29.56
N PHE A 717 7.32 -35.77 -30.62
CA PHE A 717 7.73 -35.16 -31.88
C PHE A 717 8.04 -33.66 -31.74
N ILE A 718 7.18 -32.91 -31.04
CA ILE A 718 7.37 -31.49 -30.75
C ILE A 718 8.67 -31.29 -29.96
N THR A 719 8.88 -32.11 -28.92
CA THR A 719 10.07 -32.04 -28.06
C THR A 719 11.33 -32.35 -28.88
N GLU A 720 11.33 -33.44 -29.66
CA GLU A 720 12.45 -33.81 -30.52
C GLU A 720 12.80 -32.71 -31.53
N LYS A 721 11.78 -32.08 -32.14
CA LYS A 721 11.97 -30.99 -33.10
C LYS A 721 12.57 -29.76 -32.43
N TRP A 722 12.05 -29.39 -31.27
CA TRP A 722 12.52 -28.26 -30.49
C TRP A 722 13.96 -28.45 -29.99
N GLU A 723 14.32 -29.64 -29.49
CA GLU A 723 15.69 -29.97 -29.07
C GLU A 723 16.70 -29.94 -30.23
N LYS A 724 16.24 -30.23 -31.45
CA LYS A 724 17.09 -30.24 -32.66
C LYS A 724 17.29 -28.86 -33.29
N GLN A 725 16.77 -27.78 -32.70
CA GLN A 725 17.03 -26.44 -33.22
C GLN A 725 18.54 -26.12 -33.19
N PRO A 726 19.09 -25.49 -34.23
CA PRO A 726 20.51 -25.21 -34.32
C PRO A 726 20.99 -24.32 -33.17
N GLU A 727 22.10 -24.67 -32.53
CA GLU A 727 22.66 -23.94 -31.39
C GLU A 727 22.89 -22.45 -31.69
N PRO A 728 22.60 -21.52 -30.76
CA PRO A 728 22.80 -20.08 -30.94
C PRO A 728 24.22 -19.71 -31.41
N ASP A 729 25.23 -20.39 -30.89
CA ASP A 729 26.64 -20.21 -31.29
C ASP A 729 26.91 -20.60 -32.74
N LEU A 730 26.20 -21.60 -33.26
CA LEU A 730 26.31 -22.02 -34.65
C LEU A 730 25.63 -21.00 -35.58
N MET A 731 24.45 -20.52 -35.19
CA MET A 731 23.75 -19.45 -35.92
C MET A 731 24.59 -18.17 -35.99
N ARG A 732 25.19 -17.75 -34.86
CA ARG A 732 26.10 -16.61 -34.80
C ARG A 732 27.25 -16.74 -35.78
N LYS A 733 27.95 -17.87 -35.78
CA LYS A 733 29.09 -18.09 -36.69
C LYS A 733 28.71 -18.12 -38.16
N ILE A 734 27.54 -18.66 -38.50
CA ILE A 734 27.03 -18.65 -39.88
C ILE A 734 26.72 -17.20 -40.32
N LEU A 735 26.09 -16.41 -39.44
CA LEU A 735 25.77 -15.01 -39.73
C LEU A 735 27.02 -14.12 -39.82
N ASP A 736 27.98 -14.28 -38.92
CA ASP A 736 29.24 -13.51 -38.92
C ASP A 736 30.04 -13.75 -40.20
N GLU A 737 30.22 -15.02 -40.58
CA GLU A 737 30.95 -15.38 -41.80
C GLU A 737 30.15 -14.99 -43.05
N GLY A 738 28.81 -15.07 -43.02
CA GLY A 738 27.94 -14.54 -44.08
C GLY A 738 28.07 -13.02 -44.25
N TRP A 739 28.03 -12.27 -43.14
CA TRP A 739 28.21 -10.82 -43.11
C TRP A 739 29.57 -10.40 -43.66
N GLN A 740 30.62 -11.11 -43.27
CA GLN A 740 31.96 -10.88 -43.78
C GLN A 740 32.03 -11.12 -45.30
N LEU A 741 31.51 -12.26 -45.78
CA LEU A 741 31.53 -12.60 -47.20
C LEU A 741 30.77 -11.57 -48.06
N GLN A 742 29.59 -11.13 -47.63
CA GLN A 742 28.81 -10.15 -48.41
C GLN A 742 29.52 -8.79 -48.51
N ASN A 743 30.21 -8.37 -47.44
CA ASN A 743 30.90 -7.10 -47.38
C ASN A 743 32.25 -7.10 -48.11
N GLU A 744 32.95 -8.24 -48.13
CA GLU A 744 34.26 -8.36 -48.78
C GLU A 744 34.18 -8.62 -50.29
N SER A 745 33.12 -9.29 -50.77
CA SER A 745 33.08 -9.82 -52.15
C SER A 745 31.96 -9.29 -53.04
N SER A 746 31.06 -8.44 -52.53
CA SER A 746 29.84 -7.97 -53.25
C SER A 746 28.94 -9.11 -53.78
N MET A 747 29.22 -10.36 -53.39
CA MET A 747 28.45 -11.56 -53.74
C MET A 747 27.54 -11.93 -52.58
N ARG A 748 26.40 -12.56 -52.89
CA ARG A 748 25.53 -13.13 -51.86
C ARG A 748 26.24 -14.32 -51.20
N PRO A 749 26.29 -14.38 -49.87
CA PRO A 749 26.75 -15.54 -49.15
C PRO A 749 26.06 -16.82 -49.62
N ASN A 750 26.85 -17.86 -49.85
CA ASN A 750 26.37 -19.16 -50.33
C ASN A 750 26.70 -20.26 -49.32
N ALA A 751 25.71 -21.10 -49.01
CA ALA A 751 25.84 -22.19 -48.03
C ALA A 751 26.97 -23.18 -48.39
N GLY A 752 27.23 -23.40 -49.69
CA GLY A 752 28.34 -24.23 -50.15
C GLY A 752 29.73 -23.64 -49.83
N MET A 753 29.86 -22.32 -49.87
CA MET A 753 31.11 -21.64 -49.49
C MET A 753 31.31 -21.66 -47.97
N LEU A 754 30.23 -21.45 -47.21
CA LEU A 754 30.26 -21.48 -45.75
C LEU A 754 30.58 -22.87 -45.19
N VAL A 755 30.06 -23.94 -45.80
CA VAL A 755 30.43 -25.32 -45.42
C VAL A 755 31.90 -25.64 -45.67
N GLN A 756 32.55 -24.95 -46.61
CA GLN A 756 33.99 -25.11 -46.84
C GLN A 756 34.86 -24.25 -45.92
N ASN A 757 34.25 -23.40 -45.09
CA ASN A 757 34.96 -22.54 -44.16
C ASN A 757 35.42 -23.33 -42.92
N ASN A 758 36.73 -23.32 -42.67
CA ASN A 758 37.36 -24.02 -41.53
C ASN A 758 36.82 -23.60 -40.16
N ARG A 759 36.22 -22.40 -40.04
CA ARG A 759 35.59 -21.91 -38.80
C ARG A 759 34.21 -22.51 -38.56
N ILE A 760 33.54 -22.98 -39.61
CA ILE A 760 32.21 -23.60 -39.56
C ILE A 760 32.32 -25.14 -39.52
N GLN A 761 33.29 -25.74 -40.24
CA GLN A 761 33.49 -27.21 -40.29
C GLN A 761 33.84 -27.89 -38.95
N ARG A 762 34.17 -27.13 -37.92
CA ARG A 762 34.62 -27.66 -36.61
C ARG A 762 33.51 -27.70 -35.56
N ILE A 763 32.28 -27.38 -35.93
CA ILE A 763 31.14 -27.28 -35.03
C ILE A 763 30.22 -28.48 -35.27
N ASP A 764 29.77 -29.12 -34.20
CA ASP A 764 28.79 -30.20 -34.28
C ASP A 764 27.49 -29.70 -34.90
N GLY A 765 26.94 -30.43 -35.87
CA GLY A 765 25.69 -30.11 -36.56
C GLY A 765 25.80 -29.58 -38.00
N VAL A 766 27.01 -29.31 -38.52
CA VAL A 766 27.20 -28.93 -39.94
C VAL A 766 28.13 -29.90 -40.65
N GLN A 767 27.58 -30.72 -41.55
CA GLN A 767 28.31 -31.71 -42.35
C GLN A 767 28.22 -31.46 -43.86
N LYS A 768 27.13 -30.85 -44.32
CA LYS A 768 26.85 -30.59 -45.73
C LYS A 768 26.16 -29.23 -45.91
N ARG A 769 26.22 -28.70 -47.13
CA ARG A 769 25.64 -27.38 -47.47
C ARG A 769 24.14 -27.26 -47.15
N ASP A 770 23.43 -28.39 -47.17
CA ASP A 770 22.01 -28.44 -46.83
C ASP A 770 21.76 -28.06 -45.36
N ASP A 771 22.70 -28.39 -44.45
CA ASP A 771 22.55 -28.10 -43.02
C ASP A 771 22.64 -26.58 -42.78
N ILE A 772 23.57 -25.90 -43.46
CA ILE A 772 23.66 -24.43 -43.42
C ILE A 772 22.44 -23.79 -44.07
N ALA A 773 21.96 -24.33 -45.19
CA ALA A 773 20.77 -23.81 -45.87
C ALA A 773 19.52 -23.91 -44.98
N GLU A 774 19.39 -24.99 -44.21
CA GLU A 774 18.31 -25.17 -43.25
C GLU A 774 18.40 -24.15 -42.11
N ILE A 775 19.59 -23.92 -41.55
CA ILE A 775 19.80 -22.92 -40.49
C ILE A 775 19.49 -21.50 -41.00
N ILE A 776 19.95 -21.15 -42.19
CA ILE A 776 19.67 -19.85 -42.82
C ILE A 776 18.18 -19.66 -43.06
N ARG A 777 17.48 -20.71 -43.52
CA ARG A 777 16.01 -20.68 -43.62
C ARG A 777 15.43 -20.39 -42.25
N VAL A 778 15.77 -21.15 -41.22
CA VAL A 778 15.26 -20.94 -39.85
C VAL A 778 15.49 -19.49 -39.40
N ILE A 779 16.70 -18.95 -39.57
CA ILE A 779 17.01 -17.55 -39.21
C ILE A 779 16.19 -16.55 -40.03
N GLY A 780 16.06 -16.75 -41.34
CA GLY A 780 15.24 -15.90 -42.21
C GLY A 780 13.78 -15.87 -41.79
N HIS A 781 13.22 -17.02 -41.40
CA HIS A 781 11.85 -17.12 -40.89
C HIS A 781 11.71 -16.45 -39.51
N LEU A 782 12.72 -16.53 -38.65
CA LEU A 782 12.67 -15.96 -37.29
C LEU A 782 12.80 -14.43 -37.26
N THR A 783 13.42 -13.83 -38.27
CA THR A 783 13.90 -12.42 -38.25
C THR A 783 13.10 -11.49 -39.17
N GLY A 784 11.91 -11.91 -39.60
CA GLY A 784 10.94 -11.04 -40.29
C GLY A 784 11.46 -10.38 -41.57
N GLY A 785 12.41 -11.02 -42.27
CA GLY A 785 13.00 -10.50 -43.51
C GLY A 785 14.30 -9.70 -43.36
N LYS A 786 14.86 -9.58 -42.15
CA LYS A 786 16.22 -9.05 -41.92
C LYS A 786 17.32 -9.95 -42.50
N VAL A 787 17.03 -11.24 -42.63
CA VAL A 787 17.79 -12.18 -43.45
C VAL A 787 16.93 -12.62 -44.64
N LYS A 788 17.29 -12.15 -45.83
CA LYS A 788 16.63 -12.53 -47.09
C LYS A 788 17.23 -13.84 -47.58
N VAL A 789 16.39 -14.83 -47.77
CA VAL A 789 16.79 -16.18 -48.17
C VAL A 789 16.42 -16.42 -49.64
N TYR A 790 17.34 -17.01 -50.40
CA TYR A 790 17.21 -17.31 -51.82
C TYR A 790 17.59 -18.77 -52.09
N ASP A 791 17.14 -19.32 -53.22
CA ASP A 791 17.44 -20.69 -53.67
C ASP A 791 17.29 -21.70 -52.52
N ASN A 792 16.13 -21.70 -51.86
CA ASN A 792 15.81 -22.63 -50.78
C ASN A 792 16.84 -22.67 -49.63
N GLY A 793 17.47 -21.54 -49.29
CA GLY A 793 18.47 -21.46 -48.21
C GLY A 793 19.92 -21.50 -48.68
N TYR A 794 20.19 -21.85 -49.94
CA TYR A 794 21.56 -21.96 -50.43
C TYR A 794 22.23 -20.61 -50.65
N GLU A 795 21.45 -19.54 -50.82
CA GLU A 795 21.95 -18.17 -50.87
C GLU A 795 21.16 -17.28 -49.92
N PHE A 796 21.80 -16.25 -49.37
CA PHE A 796 21.13 -15.33 -48.47
C PHE A 796 21.78 -13.95 -48.48
N LYS A 797 21.09 -12.97 -47.88
CA LYS A 797 21.58 -11.61 -47.67
C LYS A 797 21.14 -11.14 -46.30
N LEU A 798 22.07 -10.56 -45.55
CA LEU A 798 21.79 -9.92 -44.28
C LEU A 798 21.60 -8.42 -44.54
N ASP A 799 20.41 -7.89 -44.23
CA ASP A 799 20.11 -6.47 -44.38
C ASP A 799 20.53 -5.64 -43.14
N VAL A 800 20.80 -6.31 -42.01
CA VAL A 800 21.35 -5.73 -40.77
C VAL A 800 22.52 -6.58 -40.24
N PRO A 801 23.40 -6.03 -39.38
CA PRO A 801 24.52 -6.77 -38.81
C PRO A 801 24.08 -8.02 -38.02
N PRO A 802 24.93 -9.07 -37.94
CA PRO A 802 24.67 -10.29 -37.19
C PRO A 802 24.26 -10.02 -35.74
N GLU A 803 24.84 -9.02 -35.08
CA GLU A 803 24.52 -8.67 -33.70
C GLU A 803 23.05 -8.28 -33.55
N ALA A 804 22.52 -7.44 -34.44
CA ALA A 804 21.11 -7.03 -34.41
C ALA A 804 20.14 -8.16 -34.77
N ILE A 805 20.59 -9.12 -35.59
CA ILE A 805 19.84 -10.34 -35.92
C ILE A 805 19.79 -11.24 -34.69
N LEU A 806 20.92 -11.40 -34.00
CA LEU A 806 21.06 -12.27 -32.85
C LEU A 806 20.44 -11.68 -31.58
N GLU A 807 20.48 -10.36 -31.39
CA GLU A 807 19.77 -9.65 -30.32
C GLU A 807 18.27 -9.83 -30.47
N GLU A 808 17.69 -9.68 -31.67
CA GLU A 808 16.27 -10.00 -31.86
C GLU A 808 15.94 -11.48 -31.60
N MET A 809 16.91 -12.37 -31.84
CA MET A 809 16.80 -13.78 -31.52
C MET A 809 17.06 -14.09 -30.03
N ALA A 810 17.69 -13.17 -29.26
CA ALA A 810 18.17 -13.36 -27.89
C ALA A 810 17.45 -12.49 -26.82
N GLU A 811 16.97 -11.29 -27.14
CA GLU A 811 16.05 -10.45 -26.32
C GLU A 811 14.67 -11.12 -26.10
N GLN A 812 14.52 -12.36 -26.56
CA GLN A 812 13.37 -13.24 -26.38
C GLN A 812 13.70 -14.50 -25.58
N GLU A 813 14.92 -14.62 -25.02
CA GLU A 813 15.23 -15.47 -23.87
C GLU A 813 14.98 -14.62 -22.62
N GLY A 814 14.00 -14.98 -21.79
CA GLY A 814 13.53 -14.13 -20.70
C GLY A 814 14.66 -13.61 -19.80
N GLU A 815 14.73 -12.29 -19.62
CA GLU A 815 15.50 -11.67 -18.54
C GLU A 815 14.86 -12.06 -17.20
N ASP A 816 15.40 -13.09 -16.57
CA ASP A 816 15.44 -13.16 -15.11
C ASP A 816 16.29 -11.99 -14.59
N THR A 817 15.73 -11.25 -13.63
CA THR A 817 16.35 -10.23 -12.75
C THR A 817 16.48 -8.79 -13.28
N PHE A 818 15.43 -7.98 -13.07
CA PHE A 818 15.57 -6.54 -12.84
C PHE A 818 15.94 -6.29 -11.37
N ASP A 819 17.24 -6.28 -11.09
CA ASP A 819 17.83 -5.73 -9.87
C ASP A 819 18.99 -4.82 -10.31
N ALA A 820 18.72 -3.53 -10.52
CA ALA A 820 19.74 -2.48 -10.64
C ALA A 820 19.13 -1.06 -10.60
N ASP A 821 19.29 -0.42 -9.44
CA ASP A 821 19.66 0.99 -9.25
C ASP A 821 19.29 2.02 -10.35
N ILE A 822 18.20 2.75 -10.12
CA ILE A 822 18.07 4.12 -10.66
C ILE A 822 18.67 5.08 -9.61
N THR A 823 19.98 5.26 -9.69
CA THR A 823 20.65 6.46 -9.19
C THR A 823 21.03 7.36 -10.37
N ASP A 824 20.79 8.66 -10.15
CA ASP A 824 21.30 9.81 -10.87
C ASP A 824 20.91 10.03 -12.35
N PHE A 825 19.96 10.95 -12.56
CA PHE A 825 20.09 11.95 -13.63
C PHE A 825 19.70 13.35 -13.12
N ASN A 826 20.64 14.29 -13.33
CA ASN A 826 20.45 15.75 -13.26
C ASN A 826 19.42 16.23 -14.28
#